data_AF-A0A5M9HH21-F1
#
_entry.id   AF-A0A5M9HH21-F1
#
_cell.length_a   1.000
_cell.length_b   1.000
_cell.length_c   1.000
_cell.angle_alpha   90.00
_cell.angle_beta   90.00
_cell.angle_gamma   90.00
#
_symmetry.space_group_name_H-M   'P 1'
#
loop_
_entity.id
_entity.type
_entity.pdbx_description
1 polymer ?
#
loop_
_entity_poly.entity_id
_entity_poly.type
_entity_poly.pdbx_seq_one_letter_code
_entity_poly.pdbx_strand_id
1 'polypeptide(L)'
;MRGKSIIVLFLLTGVISYCFGQNREDSFFKNGDKVNFIGNSITHSGDFHHYILMYYATRFPNQKVAFYNCGIKGDNANSFLRRMDADILPRKANWSVVMAGMNDVNRSLYAPALQSQPETEERKRRALSDYEGYLESVIQRLQKSKTKIILQKPSIYDQTGDLPAPNLVGVNDALKKCTQIIDGLAKKYKLQVIDYYTIMNDLNTRLQIKDPKATIIGNDRVHPGPVGNMIMAYQFLKSTNAPKYVSLVEIENGALKHFENCALSDLNVSKDNIGFKLKEQSLPFPVPAEAEQALSLVPFAEELNVQLLKVNALAEGKYTLTIDGVFIGNFTSQQLANGLNIAGIKSTPQYKQALKVMQQAIQYRNVQRKLRDLKFIEFSYLPEKLWNADFTEIKKFSENYLAFLQSANDARYPAMKTQFDAYLDKKPEEKELEQQAIALPDSIFAASKLTEHTYQISKADLAMPDRNVAPFGTNASGAEFAPHTSPGIYNKNYTYPTVVQLDYFKSKGLTLFRMPFLWERIQNELGGELNKDELSRMMAFVDAARERNLWVILDMHNYGRRHINGNNELIGSPLVSIDHVADAWAKIVREFKSKENIWAYGIMNEPHDMLPATPWFQIAQSIITKIRSVDSKTPIMVGGDSWSSAERWPLFSDNLKNLVDPSNNLIFESHIYFDKDASGAYKRSYDEEGTTPSTGITRAEPFVKWLKMNKLRGFVGEYGVPDDDPRWLVTLDNFLNYLKSNCIGGAYWSAGPWWHKYKLAIEPVNGIDRPQMPVLVKYQTADSGCK
;
A
#
# COMPACT_ATOMS: atom_id res chain seq x y z
N MET A 1 -43.78 39.81 47.18
CA MET A 1 -44.38 39.54 45.85
C MET A 1 -43.41 38.66 45.07
N ARG A 2 -43.83 37.43 44.75
CA ARG A 2 -42.99 36.40 44.08
C ARG A 2 -43.01 36.64 42.57
N GLY A 3 -41.86 36.92 41.96
CA GLY A 3 -41.67 36.91 40.51
C GLY A 3 -41.35 35.50 40.03
N LYS A 4 -42.21 34.94 39.17
CA LYS A 4 -42.01 33.63 38.51
C LYS A 4 -41.18 33.84 37.24
N SER A 5 -40.00 33.27 37.17
CA SER A 5 -39.28 33.06 35.91
C SER A 5 -39.85 31.82 35.21
N ILE A 6 -40.35 32.00 33.99
CA ILE A 6 -40.84 30.92 33.13
C ILE A 6 -39.63 30.21 32.52
N ILE A 7 -39.43 28.95 32.87
CA ILE A 7 -38.52 28.03 32.19
C ILE A 7 -39.27 27.46 30.99
N VAL A 8 -38.86 27.80 29.77
CA VAL A 8 -39.32 27.16 28.54
C VAL A 8 -38.51 25.88 28.35
N LEU A 9 -39.15 24.74 28.64
CA LEU A 9 -38.58 23.42 28.43
C LEU A 9 -38.76 23.05 26.94
N PHE A 10 -37.68 23.07 26.16
CA PHE A 10 -37.67 22.46 24.83
C PHE A 10 -37.69 20.93 24.99
N LEU A 11 -38.87 20.32 24.82
CA LEU A 11 -38.99 18.87 24.62
C LEU A 11 -38.41 18.54 23.23
N LEU A 12 -37.17 18.05 23.19
CA LEU A 12 -36.65 17.31 22.04
C LEU A 12 -37.32 15.92 22.03
N THR A 13 -38.46 15.79 21.36
CA THR A 13 -38.98 14.48 20.96
C THR A 13 -38.10 13.96 19.84
N GLY A 14 -37.06 13.20 20.18
CA GLY A 14 -36.29 12.41 19.22
C GLY A 14 -37.18 11.31 18.65
N VAL A 15 -37.73 11.53 17.46
CA VAL A 15 -38.40 10.48 16.69
C VAL A 15 -37.31 9.57 16.14
N ILE A 16 -37.18 8.37 16.69
CA ILE A 16 -36.31 7.31 16.15
C ILE A 16 -36.98 6.77 14.88
N SER A 17 -36.75 7.44 13.76
CA SER A 17 -37.15 6.95 12.43
C SER A 17 -36.02 6.09 11.87
N TYR A 18 -36.21 4.77 11.81
CA TYR A 18 -35.34 3.90 11.03
C TYR A 18 -35.75 3.95 9.55
N CYS A 19 -34.85 4.42 8.70
CA CYS A 19 -35.00 4.31 7.24
C CYS A 19 -34.22 3.08 6.76
N PHE A 20 -34.93 2.06 6.26
CA PHE A 20 -34.33 0.82 5.78
C PHE A 20 -34.17 0.84 4.26
N GLY A 21 -32.94 0.61 3.77
CA GLY A 21 -32.72 0.25 2.37
C GLY A 21 -33.24 -1.17 2.11
N GLN A 22 -33.66 -1.46 0.87
CA GLN A 22 -34.03 -2.83 0.49
C GLN A 22 -32.84 -3.78 0.66
N ASN A 23 -33.11 -5.02 1.10
CA ASN A 23 -32.13 -6.11 1.09
C ASN A 23 -31.71 -6.41 -0.35
N ARG A 24 -30.40 -6.65 -0.56
CA ARG A 24 -29.85 -6.94 -1.90
C ARG A 24 -30.13 -8.37 -2.34
N GLU A 25 -30.95 -8.52 -3.38
CA GLU A 25 -31.22 -9.82 -4.05
C GLU A 25 -30.49 -9.98 -5.41
N ASP A 26 -29.77 -8.93 -5.83
CA ASP A 26 -29.12 -8.77 -7.14
C ASP A 26 -27.82 -9.59 -7.32
N SER A 27 -27.34 -10.28 -6.28
CA SER A 27 -26.14 -11.12 -6.37
C SER A 27 -26.31 -12.21 -7.43
N PHE A 28 -25.34 -12.36 -8.32
CA PHE A 28 -25.40 -13.35 -9.39
C PHE A 28 -25.27 -14.78 -8.86
N PHE A 29 -24.22 -15.07 -8.08
CA PHE A 29 -24.15 -16.31 -7.29
C PHE A 29 -24.96 -16.18 -6.01
N LYS A 30 -25.77 -17.19 -5.70
CA LYS A 30 -26.71 -17.16 -4.58
C LYS A 30 -26.08 -17.77 -3.33
N ASN A 31 -26.63 -17.43 -2.17
CA ASN A 31 -26.19 -17.99 -0.89
C ASN A 31 -26.17 -19.54 -0.94
N GLY A 32 -25.06 -20.14 -0.53
CA GLY A 32 -24.83 -21.58 -0.57
C GLY A 32 -24.31 -22.13 -1.90
N ASP A 33 -24.19 -21.30 -2.96
CA ASP A 33 -23.65 -21.75 -4.23
C ASP A 33 -22.19 -22.20 -4.10
N LYS A 34 -21.86 -23.29 -4.79
CA LYS A 34 -20.51 -23.82 -4.99
C LYS A 34 -20.08 -23.59 -6.44
N VAL A 35 -18.95 -22.91 -6.62
CA VAL A 35 -18.46 -22.46 -7.93
C VAL A 35 -17.09 -23.07 -8.22
N ASN A 36 -17.01 -23.92 -9.25
CA ASN A 36 -15.74 -24.47 -9.72
C ASN A 36 -15.16 -23.58 -10.82
N PHE A 37 -13.93 -23.08 -10.65
CA PHE A 37 -13.15 -22.42 -11.69
C PHE A 37 -12.23 -23.45 -12.35
N ILE A 38 -12.64 -23.98 -13.51
CA ILE A 38 -11.94 -25.01 -14.26
C ILE A 38 -11.03 -24.33 -15.28
N GLY A 39 -9.73 -24.64 -15.25
CA GLY A 39 -8.81 -24.06 -16.21
C GLY A 39 -7.41 -24.63 -16.19
N ASN A 40 -6.49 -23.89 -16.81
CA ASN A 40 -5.09 -24.26 -16.96
C ASN A 40 -4.20 -23.53 -15.93
N SER A 41 -2.96 -23.21 -16.28
CA SER A 41 -1.99 -22.50 -15.42
C SER A 41 -2.47 -21.11 -14.99
N ILE A 42 -3.24 -20.41 -15.83
CA ILE A 42 -3.78 -19.08 -15.51
C ILE A 42 -4.80 -19.19 -14.39
N THR A 43 -5.63 -20.24 -14.35
CA THR A 43 -6.55 -20.51 -13.24
C THR A 43 -5.82 -21.12 -12.04
N HIS A 44 -4.87 -22.03 -12.27
CA HIS A 44 -4.11 -22.70 -11.23
C HIS A 44 -3.41 -21.70 -10.30
N SER A 45 -2.65 -20.76 -10.89
CA SER A 45 -1.78 -19.84 -10.15
C SER A 45 -2.28 -18.40 -10.10
N GLY A 46 -3.21 -18.01 -11.00
CA GLY A 46 -3.75 -16.67 -11.07
C GLY A 46 -4.74 -16.36 -9.95
N ASP A 47 -4.95 -15.07 -9.73
CA ASP A 47 -5.73 -14.52 -8.62
C ASP A 47 -7.09 -13.95 -9.05
N PHE A 48 -7.46 -14.01 -10.33
CA PHE A 48 -8.74 -13.42 -10.78
C PHE A 48 -9.96 -14.02 -10.07
N HIS A 49 -10.02 -15.35 -9.91
CA HIS A 49 -11.11 -16.03 -9.19
C HIS A 49 -11.06 -15.76 -7.69
N HIS A 50 -9.86 -15.48 -7.16
CA HIS A 50 -9.67 -15.06 -5.79
C HIS A 50 -10.20 -13.64 -5.54
N TYR A 51 -9.95 -12.71 -6.45
CA TYR A 51 -10.50 -11.36 -6.39
C TYR A 51 -12.03 -11.36 -6.54
N ILE A 52 -12.59 -12.25 -7.37
CA ILE A 52 -14.05 -12.42 -7.45
C ILE A 52 -14.59 -12.93 -6.10
N LEU A 53 -13.96 -13.95 -5.48
CA LEU A 53 -14.35 -14.40 -4.13
C LEU A 53 -14.31 -13.25 -3.12
N MET A 54 -13.23 -12.46 -3.11
CA MET A 54 -13.08 -11.33 -2.20
C MET A 54 -14.16 -10.28 -2.40
N TYR A 55 -14.55 -10.01 -3.65
CA TYR A 55 -15.68 -9.14 -3.96
C TYR A 55 -16.98 -9.68 -3.40
N TYR A 56 -17.26 -10.97 -3.56
CA TYR A 56 -18.47 -11.57 -3.00
C TYR A 56 -18.47 -11.52 -1.46
N ALA A 57 -17.34 -11.78 -0.82
CA ALA A 57 -17.21 -11.75 0.63
C ALA A 57 -17.44 -10.35 1.24
N THR A 58 -17.00 -9.29 0.56
CA THR A 58 -17.20 -7.90 1.02
C THR A 58 -18.53 -7.32 0.57
N ARG A 59 -18.98 -7.61 -0.66
CA ARG A 59 -20.21 -7.06 -1.22
C ARG A 59 -21.47 -7.77 -0.74
N PHE A 60 -21.40 -9.08 -0.49
CA PHE A 60 -22.52 -9.90 -0.05
C PHE A 60 -22.15 -10.70 1.21
N PRO A 61 -21.86 -10.02 2.35
CA PRO A 61 -21.34 -10.69 3.55
C PRO A 61 -22.30 -11.72 4.15
N ASN A 62 -23.61 -11.62 3.85
CA ASN A 62 -24.63 -12.58 4.29
C ASN A 62 -24.88 -13.72 3.28
N GLN A 63 -24.17 -13.75 2.15
CA GLN A 63 -24.30 -14.77 1.11
C GLN A 63 -23.02 -15.61 1.03
N LYS A 64 -23.01 -16.75 1.71
CA LYS A 64 -21.87 -17.66 1.76
C LYS A 64 -21.75 -18.43 0.45
N VAL A 65 -20.90 -17.94 -0.46
CA VAL A 65 -20.56 -18.63 -1.72
C VAL A 65 -19.17 -19.26 -1.60
N ALA A 66 -19.04 -20.52 -2.03
CA ALA A 66 -17.77 -21.24 -2.02
C ALA A 66 -17.15 -21.28 -3.42
N PHE A 67 -15.88 -20.88 -3.52
CA PHE A 67 -15.12 -20.81 -4.77
C PHE A 67 -14.00 -21.84 -4.74
N TYR A 68 -13.95 -22.73 -5.73
CA TYR A 68 -12.93 -23.77 -5.83
C TYR A 68 -12.03 -23.54 -7.05
N ASN A 69 -10.73 -23.48 -6.80
CA ASN A 69 -9.74 -23.52 -7.87
C ASN A 69 -9.62 -24.96 -8.40
N CYS A 70 -10.05 -25.18 -9.64
CA CYS A 70 -9.92 -26.43 -10.40
C CYS A 70 -8.95 -26.26 -11.59
N GLY A 71 -7.97 -25.36 -11.45
CA GLY A 71 -6.92 -25.11 -12.44
C GLY A 71 -5.73 -26.06 -12.31
N ILE A 72 -5.24 -26.61 -13.43
CA ILE A 72 -4.01 -27.42 -13.47
C ILE A 72 -3.08 -26.88 -14.56
N LYS A 73 -1.83 -26.58 -14.20
CA LYS A 73 -0.86 -26.02 -15.15
C LYS A 73 -0.58 -27.00 -16.30
N GLY A 74 -0.54 -26.48 -17.52
CA GLY A 74 -0.38 -27.27 -18.73
C GLY A 74 -1.66 -27.89 -19.29
N ASP A 75 -2.80 -27.82 -18.58
CA ASP A 75 -4.04 -28.40 -19.09
C ASP A 75 -4.54 -27.71 -20.36
N ASN A 76 -5.20 -28.52 -21.19
CA ASN A 76 -6.10 -28.15 -22.28
C ASN A 76 -7.49 -28.79 -22.01
N ALA A 77 -8.47 -28.58 -22.89
CA ALA A 77 -9.83 -29.10 -22.73
C ALA A 77 -9.88 -30.64 -22.63
N ASN A 78 -8.98 -31.36 -23.31
CA ASN A 78 -8.87 -32.82 -23.19
C ASN A 78 -8.36 -33.23 -21.79
N SER A 79 -7.37 -32.51 -21.25
CA SER A 79 -6.90 -32.74 -19.88
C SER A 79 -8.04 -32.58 -18.86
N PHE A 80 -8.97 -31.64 -19.07
CA PHE A 80 -10.14 -31.49 -18.21
C PHE A 80 -10.99 -32.75 -18.20
N LEU A 81 -11.27 -33.33 -19.37
CA LEU A 81 -12.03 -34.59 -19.49
C LEU A 81 -11.34 -35.74 -18.75
N ARG A 82 -10.01 -35.85 -18.89
CA ARG A 82 -9.21 -36.91 -18.25
C ARG A 82 -9.32 -36.88 -16.72
N ARG A 83 -9.26 -35.71 -16.09
CA ARG A 83 -9.33 -35.59 -14.62
C ARG A 83 -10.73 -35.28 -14.09
N MET A 84 -11.74 -35.22 -14.96
CA MET A 84 -13.05 -34.68 -14.60
C MET A 84 -13.70 -35.43 -13.43
N ASP A 85 -13.64 -36.76 -13.46
CA ASP A 85 -14.22 -37.61 -12.42
C ASP A 85 -13.42 -37.62 -11.12
N ALA A 86 -12.12 -37.34 -11.16
CA ALA A 86 -11.25 -37.34 -9.99
C ALA A 86 -11.15 -35.97 -9.30
N ASP A 87 -11.31 -34.86 -10.03
CA ASP A 87 -11.01 -33.52 -9.50
C ASP A 87 -12.17 -32.51 -9.61
N ILE A 88 -12.98 -32.60 -10.67
CA ILE A 88 -13.98 -31.58 -11.00
C ILE A 88 -15.37 -31.97 -10.47
N LEU A 89 -15.84 -33.17 -10.80
CA LEU A 89 -17.19 -33.64 -10.48
C LEU A 89 -17.41 -34.16 -9.05
N PRO A 90 -16.40 -34.67 -8.31
CA PRO A 90 -16.64 -35.17 -6.94
C PRO A 90 -17.25 -34.12 -6.02
N ARG A 91 -16.91 -32.85 -6.23
CA ARG A 91 -17.51 -31.72 -5.53
C ARG A 91 -18.71 -31.24 -6.33
N LYS A 92 -19.92 -31.63 -5.92
CA LYS A 92 -21.18 -31.15 -6.53
C LYS A 92 -21.24 -29.63 -6.49
N ALA A 93 -20.93 -29.01 -7.64
CA ALA A 93 -20.97 -27.57 -7.83
C ALA A 93 -22.30 -27.13 -8.44
N ASN A 94 -22.75 -25.95 -8.03
CA ASN A 94 -23.90 -25.28 -8.63
C ASN A 94 -23.50 -24.60 -9.95
N TRP A 95 -22.26 -24.15 -10.02
CA TRP A 95 -21.68 -23.45 -11.17
C TRP A 95 -20.32 -24.01 -11.55
N SER A 96 -20.07 -24.10 -12.85
CA SER A 96 -18.79 -24.44 -13.44
C SER A 96 -18.39 -23.38 -14.44
N VAL A 97 -17.32 -22.68 -14.11
CA VAL A 97 -16.75 -21.58 -14.88
C VAL A 97 -15.52 -22.13 -15.60
N VAL A 98 -15.55 -22.18 -16.93
CA VAL A 98 -14.58 -22.94 -17.74
C VAL A 98 -13.74 -22.00 -18.60
N MET A 99 -12.41 -22.06 -18.44
CA MET A 99 -11.45 -21.36 -19.29
C MET A 99 -10.44 -22.32 -19.92
N ALA A 100 -10.45 -22.39 -21.25
CA ALA A 100 -9.49 -23.14 -22.06
C ALA A 100 -9.04 -22.29 -23.27
N GLY A 101 -8.06 -22.77 -24.03
CA GLY A 101 -7.56 -22.14 -25.25
C GLY A 101 -6.03 -22.01 -25.26
N MET A 102 -5.44 -21.45 -24.20
CA MET A 102 -4.00 -21.10 -24.17
C MET A 102 -3.04 -22.26 -24.48
N ASN A 103 -3.36 -23.47 -24.03
CA ASN A 103 -2.55 -24.66 -24.36
C ASN A 103 -3.16 -25.47 -25.52
N ASP A 104 -4.46 -25.33 -25.74
CA ASP A 104 -5.24 -26.01 -26.79
C ASP A 104 -4.77 -25.60 -28.19
N VAL A 105 -4.38 -24.34 -28.39
CA VAL A 105 -3.80 -23.87 -29.66
C VAL A 105 -2.44 -24.50 -29.98
N ASN A 106 -1.86 -25.28 -29.06
CA ASN A 106 -0.54 -25.90 -29.18
C ASN A 106 0.54 -24.90 -29.61
N ARG A 107 0.86 -23.97 -28.71
CA ARG A 107 1.75 -22.81 -28.96
C ARG A 107 3.08 -23.18 -29.64
N SER A 108 3.62 -24.37 -29.38
CA SER A 108 4.86 -24.84 -30.01
C SER A 108 4.82 -24.85 -31.54
N LEU A 109 3.64 -25.06 -32.15
CA LEU A 109 3.42 -25.04 -33.60
C LEU A 109 3.68 -23.67 -34.23
N TYR A 110 3.82 -22.62 -33.43
CA TYR A 110 4.09 -21.24 -33.86
C TYR A 110 5.57 -20.85 -33.73
N ALA A 111 6.43 -21.80 -33.33
CA ALA A 111 7.87 -21.58 -33.31
C ALA A 111 8.41 -21.31 -34.74
N PRO A 112 9.33 -20.34 -34.94
CA PRO A 112 9.88 -20.03 -36.25
C PRO A 112 10.39 -21.25 -37.03
N ALA A 113 11.05 -22.18 -36.33
CA ALA A 113 11.59 -23.41 -36.90
C ALA A 113 10.54 -24.37 -37.50
N LEU A 114 9.27 -24.26 -37.11
CA LEU A 114 8.18 -25.08 -37.64
C LEU A 114 7.40 -24.41 -38.77
N GLN A 115 7.56 -23.09 -38.99
CA GLN A 115 6.71 -22.35 -39.95
C GLN A 115 6.98 -22.73 -41.41
N SER A 116 8.16 -23.26 -41.72
CA SER A 116 8.53 -23.72 -43.06
C SER A 116 8.07 -25.16 -43.36
N GLN A 117 7.53 -25.89 -42.37
CA GLN A 117 7.13 -27.28 -42.54
C GLN A 117 5.72 -27.38 -43.14
N PRO A 118 5.51 -28.15 -44.23
CA PRO A 118 4.20 -28.24 -44.92
C PRO A 118 3.04 -28.69 -44.00
N GLU A 119 3.33 -29.53 -43.02
CA GLU A 119 2.32 -30.11 -42.13
C GLU A 119 1.88 -29.16 -40.99
N THR A 120 2.62 -28.07 -40.75
CA THR A 120 2.37 -27.19 -39.60
C THR A 120 0.99 -26.55 -39.63
N GLU A 121 0.53 -26.09 -40.80
CA GLU A 121 -0.80 -25.48 -40.93
C GLU A 121 -1.94 -26.49 -40.73
N GLU A 122 -1.76 -27.74 -41.18
CA GLU A 122 -2.71 -28.82 -40.90
C GLU A 122 -2.77 -29.12 -39.39
N ARG A 123 -1.61 -29.18 -38.73
CA ARG A 123 -1.54 -29.40 -37.27
C ARG A 123 -2.19 -28.27 -36.48
N LYS A 124 -2.03 -27.01 -36.91
CA LYS A 124 -2.72 -25.85 -36.31
C LYS A 124 -4.24 -25.92 -36.49
N ARG A 125 -4.71 -26.29 -37.69
CA ARG A 125 -6.15 -26.50 -37.95
C ARG A 125 -6.71 -27.64 -37.09
N ARG A 126 -5.98 -28.75 -36.99
CA ARG A 126 -6.35 -29.88 -36.12
C ARG A 126 -6.44 -29.46 -34.65
N ALA A 127 -5.47 -28.70 -34.14
CA ALA A 127 -5.50 -28.22 -32.76
C ALA A 127 -6.77 -27.42 -32.42
N LEU A 128 -7.25 -26.57 -33.35
CA LEU A 128 -8.50 -25.83 -33.17
C LEU A 128 -9.75 -26.71 -33.28
N SER A 129 -9.76 -27.68 -34.20
CA SER A 129 -10.86 -28.63 -34.32
C SER A 129 -10.97 -29.55 -33.10
N ASP A 130 -9.83 -30.03 -32.59
CA ASP A 130 -9.73 -30.83 -31.38
C ASP A 130 -10.22 -30.02 -30.18
N TYR A 131 -9.79 -28.74 -30.07
CA TYR A 131 -10.26 -27.83 -29.03
C TYR A 131 -11.79 -27.71 -29.01
N GLU A 132 -12.42 -27.48 -30.17
CA GLU A 132 -13.88 -27.39 -30.28
C GLU A 132 -14.57 -28.66 -29.78
N GLY A 133 -14.13 -29.84 -30.26
CA GLY A 133 -14.72 -31.12 -29.88
C GLY A 133 -14.53 -31.48 -28.40
N TYR A 134 -13.34 -31.21 -27.85
CA TYR A 134 -13.07 -31.46 -26.43
C TYR A 134 -13.83 -30.49 -25.53
N LEU A 135 -13.88 -29.20 -25.86
CA LEU A 135 -14.63 -28.21 -25.08
C LEU A 135 -16.13 -28.51 -25.12
N GLU A 136 -16.67 -28.90 -26.27
CA GLU A 136 -18.06 -29.36 -26.39
C GLU A 136 -18.32 -30.59 -25.49
N SER A 137 -17.41 -31.56 -25.49
CA SER A 137 -17.50 -32.73 -24.61
C SER A 137 -17.47 -32.34 -23.13
N VAL A 138 -16.64 -31.37 -22.75
CA VAL A 138 -16.60 -30.82 -21.37
C VAL A 138 -17.96 -30.21 -21.01
N ILE A 139 -18.55 -29.40 -21.90
CA ILE A 139 -19.87 -28.79 -21.69
C ILE A 139 -20.93 -29.86 -21.48
N GLN A 140 -20.99 -30.86 -22.36
CA GLN A 140 -21.98 -31.94 -22.27
C GLN A 140 -21.85 -32.74 -20.97
N ARG A 141 -20.62 -33.05 -20.55
CA ARG A 141 -20.38 -33.76 -19.28
C ARG A 141 -20.77 -32.94 -18.06
N LEU A 142 -20.51 -31.64 -18.05
CA LEU A 142 -20.94 -30.73 -16.99
C LEU A 142 -22.48 -30.59 -16.97
N GLN A 143 -23.15 -30.47 -18.12
CA GLN A 143 -24.63 -30.44 -18.14
C GLN A 143 -25.24 -31.72 -17.55
N LYS A 144 -24.64 -32.89 -17.81
CA LYS A 144 -25.05 -34.16 -17.20
C LYS A 144 -24.90 -34.18 -15.68
N SER A 145 -23.94 -33.45 -15.11
CA SER A 145 -23.79 -33.29 -13.66
C SER A 145 -24.73 -32.25 -13.03
N LYS A 146 -25.58 -31.61 -13.85
CA LYS A 146 -26.58 -30.59 -13.45
C LYS A 146 -25.97 -29.29 -12.87
N THR A 147 -24.72 -28.99 -13.21
CA THR A 147 -24.11 -27.68 -12.93
C THR A 147 -24.51 -26.65 -13.99
N LYS A 148 -24.64 -25.38 -13.61
CA LYS A 148 -24.76 -24.27 -14.56
C LYS A 148 -23.38 -23.92 -15.10
N ILE A 149 -23.29 -23.55 -16.37
CA ILE A 149 -22.00 -23.36 -17.04
C ILE A 149 -21.82 -21.92 -17.50
N ILE A 150 -20.64 -21.37 -17.24
CA ILE A 150 -20.14 -20.11 -17.80
C ILE A 150 -18.87 -20.42 -18.57
N LEU A 151 -18.80 -20.00 -19.83
CA LEU A 151 -17.57 -20.08 -20.61
C LEU A 151 -16.78 -18.77 -20.49
N GLN A 152 -15.47 -18.89 -20.34
CA GLN A 152 -14.55 -17.75 -20.33
C GLN A 152 -13.71 -17.81 -21.60
N LYS A 153 -13.75 -16.74 -22.39
CA LYS A 153 -12.75 -16.55 -23.44
C LYS A 153 -11.37 -16.42 -22.78
N PRO A 154 -10.33 -17.04 -23.35
CA PRO A 154 -9.00 -17.04 -22.74
C PRO A 154 -8.45 -15.61 -22.62
N SER A 155 -7.52 -15.39 -21.70
CA SER A 155 -6.65 -14.20 -21.76
C SER A 155 -5.82 -14.22 -23.05
N ILE A 156 -5.24 -13.08 -23.40
CA ILE A 156 -4.38 -12.97 -24.58
C ILE A 156 -3.02 -13.64 -24.38
N TYR A 157 -2.38 -13.98 -25.50
CA TYR A 157 -0.93 -14.15 -25.59
C TYR A 157 -0.34 -12.83 -26.11
N ASP A 158 0.63 -12.26 -25.40
CA ASP A 158 1.23 -10.98 -25.78
C ASP A 158 2.23 -11.16 -26.93
N GLN A 159 1.72 -11.10 -28.16
CA GLN A 159 2.53 -11.19 -29.37
C GLN A 159 3.03 -9.83 -29.89
N THR A 160 2.76 -8.73 -29.19
CA THR A 160 3.05 -7.37 -29.68
C THR A 160 4.12 -6.65 -28.85
N GLY A 161 4.28 -6.99 -27.57
CA GLY A 161 5.27 -6.36 -26.70
C GLY A 161 6.72 -6.77 -26.95
N ASP A 162 7.64 -5.86 -26.65
CA ASP A 162 9.09 -6.10 -26.52
C ASP A 162 9.37 -6.74 -25.15
N LEU A 163 9.09 -8.05 -25.06
CA LEU A 163 9.17 -8.82 -23.82
C LEU A 163 10.28 -9.88 -23.87
N PRO A 164 10.87 -10.25 -22.73
CA PRO A 164 12.03 -11.15 -22.66
C PRO A 164 11.82 -12.54 -23.29
N ALA A 165 10.62 -13.11 -23.15
CA ALA A 165 10.35 -14.43 -23.74
C ALA A 165 10.27 -14.37 -25.28
N PRO A 166 10.73 -15.41 -26.00
CA PRO A 166 10.60 -15.47 -27.45
C PRO A 166 9.15 -15.31 -27.92
N ASN A 167 8.95 -14.55 -29.00
CA ASN A 167 7.62 -14.30 -29.53
C ASN A 167 7.20 -15.38 -30.54
N LEU A 168 6.21 -16.20 -30.16
CA LEU A 168 5.52 -17.15 -31.03
C LEU A 168 4.37 -16.45 -31.78
N VAL A 169 4.71 -15.73 -32.84
CA VAL A 169 3.76 -14.95 -33.65
C VAL A 169 2.65 -15.85 -34.22
N GLY A 170 1.40 -15.41 -34.09
CA GLY A 170 0.21 -16.15 -34.55
C GLY A 170 -0.53 -16.91 -33.44
N VAL A 171 0.06 -17.03 -32.24
CA VAL A 171 -0.61 -17.66 -31.10
C VAL A 171 -1.86 -16.86 -30.69
N ASN A 172 -1.77 -15.53 -30.58
CA ASN A 172 -2.93 -14.73 -30.18
C ASN A 172 -4.01 -14.75 -31.27
N ASP A 173 -3.64 -14.84 -32.55
CA ASP A 173 -4.58 -15.00 -33.66
C ASP A 173 -5.33 -16.34 -33.57
N ALA A 174 -4.67 -17.40 -33.12
CA ALA A 174 -5.31 -18.69 -32.83
C ALA A 174 -6.25 -18.60 -31.61
N LEU A 175 -5.85 -17.88 -30.57
CA LEU A 175 -6.72 -17.62 -29.40
C LEU A 175 -7.95 -16.80 -29.79
N LYS A 176 -7.83 -15.86 -30.74
CA LYS A 176 -8.98 -15.18 -31.34
C LYS A 176 -9.93 -16.15 -32.04
N LYS A 177 -9.42 -17.20 -32.70
CA LYS A 177 -10.27 -18.26 -33.26
C LYS A 177 -10.94 -19.09 -32.16
N CYS A 178 -10.24 -19.36 -31.04
CA CYS A 178 -10.87 -19.99 -29.87
C CYS A 178 -12.04 -19.16 -29.33
N THR A 179 -11.97 -17.81 -29.34
CA THR A 179 -13.12 -16.99 -28.90
C THR A 179 -14.34 -17.16 -29.79
N GLN A 180 -14.15 -17.31 -31.10
CA GLN A 180 -15.23 -17.56 -32.06
C GLN A 180 -15.87 -18.95 -31.86
N ILE A 181 -15.04 -19.96 -31.59
CA ILE A 181 -15.51 -21.32 -31.24
C ILE A 181 -16.34 -21.27 -29.95
N ILE A 182 -15.86 -20.56 -28.92
CA ILE A 182 -16.60 -20.37 -27.66
C ILE A 182 -17.96 -19.70 -27.93
N ASP A 183 -18.01 -18.66 -28.77
CA ASP A 183 -19.27 -17.98 -29.11
C ASP A 183 -20.26 -18.93 -29.82
N GLY A 184 -19.75 -19.78 -30.72
CA GLY A 184 -20.54 -20.82 -31.39
C GLY A 184 -21.11 -21.86 -30.42
N LEU A 185 -20.27 -22.42 -29.54
CA LEU A 185 -20.70 -23.38 -28.52
C LEU A 185 -21.64 -22.76 -27.49
N ALA A 186 -21.37 -21.54 -27.04
CA ALA A 186 -22.24 -20.82 -26.12
C ALA A 186 -23.63 -20.58 -26.72
N LYS A 187 -23.71 -20.20 -28.01
CA LYS A 187 -24.98 -20.08 -28.73
C LYS A 187 -25.70 -21.42 -28.83
N LYS A 188 -24.99 -22.50 -29.18
CA LYS A 188 -25.55 -23.86 -29.30
C LYS A 188 -26.14 -24.36 -27.99
N TYR A 189 -25.43 -24.16 -26.88
CA TYR A 189 -25.80 -24.65 -25.56
C TYR A 189 -26.51 -23.62 -24.66
N LYS A 190 -26.77 -22.41 -25.18
CA LYS A 190 -27.39 -21.28 -24.46
C LYS A 190 -26.66 -20.91 -23.16
N LEU A 191 -25.33 -20.80 -23.25
CA LEU A 191 -24.45 -20.53 -22.12
C LEU A 191 -24.06 -19.05 -22.07
N GLN A 192 -23.78 -18.56 -20.86
CA GLN A 192 -23.19 -17.24 -20.66
C GLN A 192 -21.69 -17.27 -21.00
N VAL A 193 -21.19 -16.18 -21.58
CA VAL A 193 -19.79 -15.99 -21.93
C VAL A 193 -19.22 -14.77 -21.21
N ILE A 194 -18.00 -14.89 -20.70
CA ILE A 194 -17.19 -13.78 -20.19
C ILE A 194 -16.02 -13.56 -21.15
N ASP A 195 -15.84 -12.34 -21.64
CA ASP A 195 -14.84 -12.02 -22.67
C ASP A 195 -13.59 -11.34 -22.09
N TYR A 196 -12.61 -12.13 -21.66
CA TYR A 196 -11.32 -11.59 -21.22
C TYR A 196 -10.41 -11.18 -22.39
N TYR A 197 -10.48 -11.92 -23.51
CA TYR A 197 -9.62 -11.70 -24.67
C TYR A 197 -9.72 -10.26 -25.15
N THR A 198 -10.94 -9.76 -25.39
CA THR A 198 -11.17 -8.45 -26.00
C THR A 198 -10.64 -7.31 -25.12
N ILE A 199 -11.08 -7.25 -23.86
CA ILE A 199 -10.65 -6.17 -22.95
C ILE A 199 -9.13 -6.19 -22.71
N MET A 200 -8.54 -7.37 -22.55
CA MET A 200 -7.11 -7.49 -22.30
C MET A 200 -6.29 -7.12 -23.55
N ASN A 201 -6.72 -7.54 -24.74
CA ASN A 201 -6.09 -7.15 -25.99
C ASN A 201 -6.07 -5.62 -26.15
N ASP A 202 -7.21 -4.97 -25.98
CA ASP A 202 -7.35 -3.52 -26.20
C ASP A 202 -6.56 -2.70 -25.17
N LEU A 203 -6.52 -3.13 -23.91
CA LEU A 203 -5.72 -2.48 -22.87
C LEU A 203 -4.22 -2.65 -23.13
N ASN A 204 -3.80 -3.87 -23.48
CA ASN A 204 -2.40 -4.16 -23.72
C ASN A 204 -1.85 -3.39 -24.93
N THR A 205 -2.61 -3.33 -26.03
CA THR A 205 -2.28 -2.51 -27.20
C THR A 205 -2.13 -1.03 -26.83
N ARG A 206 -3.05 -0.46 -26.03
CA ARG A 206 -2.98 0.94 -25.61
C ARG A 206 -1.78 1.26 -24.73
N LEU A 207 -1.39 0.33 -23.86
CA LEU A 207 -0.18 0.47 -23.04
C LEU A 207 1.08 0.46 -23.91
N GLN A 208 1.14 -0.45 -24.88
CA GLN A 208 2.29 -0.64 -25.73
C GLN A 208 2.54 0.50 -26.74
N ILE A 209 1.51 1.29 -27.05
CA ILE A 209 1.69 2.54 -27.80
C ILE A 209 2.59 3.52 -27.03
N LYS A 210 2.53 3.52 -25.69
CA LYS A 210 3.32 4.43 -24.84
C LYS A 210 4.67 3.82 -24.45
N ASP A 211 4.67 2.54 -24.13
CA ASP A 211 5.86 1.79 -23.76
C ASP A 211 5.80 0.38 -24.35
N PRO A 212 6.59 0.07 -25.40
CA PRO A 212 6.60 -1.24 -26.03
C PRO A 212 6.90 -2.41 -25.07
N LYS A 213 7.51 -2.15 -23.92
CA LYS A 213 7.83 -3.15 -22.89
C LYS A 213 6.72 -3.35 -21.86
N ALA A 214 5.73 -2.46 -21.81
CA ALA A 214 4.61 -2.58 -20.90
C ALA A 214 3.70 -3.74 -21.30
N THR A 215 3.22 -4.51 -20.31
CA THR A 215 2.26 -5.58 -20.51
C THR A 215 1.41 -5.80 -19.26
N ILE A 216 0.12 -6.10 -19.45
CA ILE A 216 -0.76 -6.59 -18.36
C ILE A 216 -0.73 -8.11 -18.21
N ILE A 217 0.03 -8.79 -19.07
CA ILE A 217 0.22 -10.23 -19.02
C ILE A 217 1.41 -10.52 -18.09
N GLY A 218 2.58 -10.73 -18.65
CA GLY A 218 3.80 -11.03 -17.92
C GLY A 218 4.94 -11.18 -18.91
N ASN A 219 6.17 -11.21 -18.41
CA ASN A 219 7.38 -11.30 -19.25
C ASN A 219 7.45 -12.59 -20.09
N ASP A 220 6.64 -13.60 -19.75
CA ASP A 220 6.51 -14.86 -20.47
C ASP A 220 5.43 -14.84 -21.57
N ARG A 221 4.78 -13.68 -21.79
CA ARG A 221 3.71 -13.44 -22.78
C ARG A 221 2.43 -14.23 -22.53
N VAL A 222 2.30 -14.97 -21.43
CA VAL A 222 1.24 -15.97 -21.23
C VAL A 222 0.46 -15.74 -19.95
N HIS A 223 1.15 -15.50 -18.83
CA HIS A 223 0.53 -15.49 -17.50
C HIS A 223 0.31 -14.06 -17.02
N PRO A 224 -0.95 -13.62 -16.84
CA PRO A 224 -1.25 -12.34 -16.21
C PRO A 224 -0.68 -12.23 -14.79
N GLY A 225 -0.02 -11.12 -14.50
CA GLY A 225 0.34 -10.69 -13.15
C GLY A 225 -0.87 -10.14 -12.38
N PRO A 226 -0.65 -9.56 -11.18
CA PRO A 226 -1.75 -9.07 -10.34
C PRO A 226 -2.67 -8.06 -11.03
N VAL A 227 -2.11 -7.14 -11.83
CA VAL A 227 -2.86 -6.14 -12.61
C VAL A 227 -3.78 -6.81 -13.63
N GLY A 228 -3.28 -7.76 -14.43
CA GLY A 228 -4.08 -8.48 -15.41
C GLY A 228 -5.16 -9.36 -14.77
N ASN A 229 -4.86 -10.01 -13.64
CA ASN A 229 -5.86 -10.76 -12.88
C ASN A 229 -6.98 -9.86 -12.32
N MET A 230 -6.66 -8.63 -11.91
CA MET A 230 -7.67 -7.65 -11.46
C MET A 230 -8.56 -7.18 -12.61
N ILE A 231 -8.00 -7.00 -13.81
CA ILE A 231 -8.79 -6.70 -15.03
C ILE A 231 -9.72 -7.85 -15.38
N MET A 232 -9.25 -9.10 -15.29
CA MET A 232 -10.09 -10.29 -15.49
C MET A 232 -11.23 -10.35 -14.45
N ALA A 233 -10.94 -10.10 -13.18
CA ALA A 233 -11.95 -10.06 -12.12
C ALA A 233 -12.99 -8.95 -12.36
N TYR A 234 -12.55 -7.74 -12.73
CA TYR A 234 -13.43 -6.64 -13.13
C TYR A 234 -14.34 -7.05 -14.29
N GLN A 235 -13.80 -7.63 -15.36
CA GLN A 235 -14.57 -8.03 -16.53
C GLN A 235 -15.60 -9.12 -16.17
N PHE A 236 -15.22 -10.09 -15.32
CA PHE A 236 -16.14 -11.11 -14.84
C PHE A 236 -17.30 -10.47 -14.09
N LEU A 237 -17.00 -9.64 -13.09
CA LEU A 237 -17.98 -8.98 -12.24
C LEU A 237 -18.94 -8.13 -13.10
N LYS A 238 -18.40 -7.31 -14.02
CA LYS A 238 -19.18 -6.50 -14.95
C LYS A 238 -20.11 -7.35 -15.82
N SER A 239 -19.60 -8.42 -16.44
CA SER A 239 -20.39 -9.33 -17.28
C SER A 239 -21.44 -10.13 -16.49
N THR A 240 -21.31 -10.24 -15.18
CA THR A 240 -22.31 -10.83 -14.28
C THR A 240 -23.23 -9.80 -13.62
N ASN A 241 -23.22 -8.55 -14.09
CA ASN A 241 -23.99 -7.43 -13.53
C ASN A 241 -23.73 -7.21 -12.03
N ALA A 242 -22.47 -7.37 -11.61
CA ALA A 242 -22.08 -7.08 -10.25
C ALA A 242 -22.40 -5.62 -9.92
N PRO A 243 -22.94 -5.35 -8.72
CA PRO A 243 -23.64 -4.10 -8.52
C PRO A 243 -22.70 -2.98 -8.07
N LYS A 244 -23.01 -1.75 -8.49
CA LYS A 244 -22.11 -0.60 -8.38
C LYS A 244 -21.81 -0.18 -6.95
N TYR A 245 -22.86 0.06 -6.17
CA TYR A 245 -22.75 0.69 -4.87
C TYR A 245 -22.34 -0.32 -3.78
N VAL A 246 -21.36 0.07 -2.96
CA VAL A 246 -21.13 -0.44 -1.60
C VAL A 246 -22.28 0.08 -0.74
N SER A 247 -22.47 1.38 -0.77
CA SER A 247 -23.59 2.09 -0.17
C SER A 247 -23.74 3.45 -0.87
N LEU A 248 -24.90 4.07 -0.72
CA LEU A 248 -25.14 5.46 -1.10
C LEU A 248 -25.89 6.13 0.03
N VAL A 249 -25.44 7.32 0.42
CA VAL A 249 -26.16 8.24 1.31
C VAL A 249 -26.16 9.62 0.66
N GLU A 250 -27.36 10.15 0.43
CA GLU A 250 -27.57 11.52 -0.03
C GLU A 250 -28.42 12.28 0.98
N ILE A 251 -27.83 13.30 1.60
CA ILE A 251 -28.52 14.22 2.52
C ILE A 251 -28.68 15.55 1.81
N GLU A 252 -29.92 16.01 1.69
CA GLU A 252 -30.27 17.27 1.01
C GLU A 252 -31.31 18.02 1.86
N ASN A 253 -31.15 19.34 1.99
CA ASN A 253 -32.09 20.19 2.74
C ASN A 253 -32.37 19.70 4.17
N GLY A 254 -31.35 19.13 4.84
CA GLY A 254 -31.46 18.64 6.22
C GLY A 254 -32.15 17.29 6.38
N ALA A 255 -32.49 16.59 5.29
CA ALA A 255 -33.15 15.30 5.32
C ALA A 255 -32.42 14.26 4.45
N LEU A 256 -32.59 12.98 4.79
CA LEU A 256 -32.14 11.87 3.96
C LEU A 256 -33.00 11.85 2.69
N LYS A 257 -32.37 12.08 1.53
CA LYS A 257 -33.04 12.19 0.23
C LYS A 257 -33.01 10.89 -0.56
N HIS A 258 -31.84 10.28 -0.63
CA HIS A 258 -31.61 9.02 -1.32
C HIS A 258 -30.64 8.16 -0.52
N PHE A 259 -30.89 6.85 -0.50
CA PHE A 259 -30.00 5.90 0.17
C PHE A 259 -30.12 4.53 -0.47
N GLU A 260 -28.99 3.83 -0.56
CA GLU A 260 -28.94 2.47 -1.09
C GLU A 260 -28.03 1.59 -0.24
N ASN A 261 -28.45 0.34 -0.04
CA ASN A 261 -27.66 -0.72 0.60
C ASN A 261 -27.10 -0.35 2.00
N CYS A 262 -27.87 0.44 2.75
CA CYS A 262 -27.56 0.86 4.11
C CYS A 262 -28.85 1.14 4.89
N ALA A 263 -28.73 1.21 6.21
CA ALA A 263 -29.73 1.74 7.11
C ALA A 263 -29.11 2.90 7.89
N LEU A 264 -29.79 4.05 7.87
CA LEU A 264 -29.35 5.27 8.55
C LEU A 264 -30.25 5.52 9.77
N SER A 265 -29.64 5.90 10.89
CA SER A 265 -30.33 6.33 12.11
C SER A 265 -29.66 7.56 12.73
N ASP A 266 -30.30 8.17 13.72
CA ASP A 266 -29.77 9.30 14.50
C ASP A 266 -29.28 10.49 13.65
N LEU A 267 -29.98 10.81 12.55
CA LEU A 267 -29.64 11.96 11.70
C LEU A 267 -29.86 13.27 12.46
N ASN A 268 -28.78 14.03 12.64
CA ASN A 268 -28.79 15.38 13.17
C ASN A 268 -28.11 16.31 12.16
N VAL A 269 -28.81 17.37 11.73
CA VAL A 269 -28.30 18.33 10.75
C VAL A 269 -28.41 19.75 11.28
N SER A 270 -27.31 20.48 11.15
CA SER A 270 -27.20 21.91 11.37
C SER A 270 -26.41 22.54 10.22
N LYS A 271 -26.28 23.88 10.19
CA LYS A 271 -25.55 24.59 9.13
C LYS A 271 -24.07 24.21 9.04
N ASP A 272 -23.46 23.85 10.18
CA ASP A 272 -22.01 23.59 10.29
C ASP A 272 -21.68 22.14 10.66
N ASN A 273 -22.68 21.34 11.04
CA ASN A 273 -22.48 19.97 11.51
C ASN A 273 -23.57 19.03 11.03
N ILE A 274 -23.17 17.84 10.61
CA ILE A 274 -24.05 16.70 10.31
C ILE A 274 -23.52 15.48 11.03
N GLY A 275 -24.39 14.81 11.80
CA GLY A 275 -24.08 13.56 12.46
C GLY A 275 -25.14 12.52 12.14
N PHE A 276 -24.73 11.26 11.95
CA PHE A 276 -25.65 10.14 11.80
C PHE A 276 -24.94 8.82 12.09
N LYS A 277 -25.72 7.76 12.34
CA LYS A 277 -25.23 6.39 12.35
C LYS A 277 -25.62 5.70 11.06
N LEU A 278 -24.71 4.89 10.53
CA LEU A 278 -24.91 4.17 9.29
C LEU A 278 -24.50 2.71 9.46
N LYS A 279 -25.46 1.80 9.22
CA LYS A 279 -25.21 0.38 9.09
C LYS A 279 -25.27 0.00 7.62
N GLU A 280 -24.10 -0.18 7.04
CA GLU A 280 -23.96 -0.57 5.63
C GLU A 280 -24.22 -2.07 5.48
N GLN A 281 -24.73 -2.48 4.31
CA GLN A 281 -25.00 -3.89 4.00
C GLN A 281 -23.86 -4.55 3.21
N SER A 282 -22.77 -3.81 2.98
CA SER A 282 -21.56 -4.26 2.30
C SER A 282 -20.33 -3.53 2.85
N LEU A 283 -19.15 -4.10 2.59
CA LEU A 283 -17.85 -3.47 2.80
C LEU A 283 -17.26 -3.00 1.46
N PRO A 284 -16.40 -1.97 1.46
CA PRO A 284 -15.62 -1.62 0.28
C PRO A 284 -14.69 -2.76 -0.13
N PHE A 285 -14.38 -2.86 -1.41
CA PHE A 285 -13.41 -3.82 -1.93
C PHE A 285 -11.97 -3.35 -1.62
N PRO A 286 -11.16 -4.16 -0.91
CA PRO A 286 -9.78 -3.84 -0.60
C PRO A 286 -8.89 -4.23 -1.78
N VAL A 287 -8.49 -3.26 -2.60
CA VAL A 287 -7.60 -3.52 -3.75
C VAL A 287 -6.19 -3.85 -3.24
N PRO A 288 -5.61 -5.03 -3.58
CA PRO A 288 -4.23 -5.35 -3.22
C PRO A 288 -3.26 -4.34 -3.84
N ALA A 289 -2.18 -4.00 -3.12
CA ALA A 289 -1.23 -2.97 -3.54
C ALA A 289 -0.60 -3.27 -4.91
N GLU A 290 -0.26 -4.54 -5.15
CA GLU A 290 0.28 -5.04 -6.41
C GLU A 290 -0.70 -4.96 -7.59
N ALA A 291 -2.00 -4.78 -7.33
CA ALA A 291 -3.06 -4.68 -8.32
C ALA A 291 -3.60 -3.24 -8.48
N GLU A 292 -3.17 -2.27 -7.67
CA GLU A 292 -3.70 -0.89 -7.69
C GLU A 292 -3.58 -0.22 -9.06
N GLN A 293 -2.52 -0.51 -9.82
CA GLN A 293 -2.34 0.03 -11.16
C GLN A 293 -3.52 -0.31 -12.09
N ALA A 294 -4.23 -1.42 -11.86
CA ALA A 294 -5.41 -1.77 -12.63
C ALA A 294 -6.53 -0.72 -12.57
N LEU A 295 -6.62 0.06 -11.47
CA LEU A 295 -7.64 1.10 -11.30
C LEU A 295 -7.47 2.26 -12.30
N SER A 296 -6.27 2.45 -12.84
CA SER A 296 -6.01 3.42 -13.93
C SER A 296 -6.36 2.87 -15.32
N LEU A 297 -6.57 1.57 -15.44
CA LEU A 297 -6.80 0.86 -16.69
C LEU A 297 -8.28 0.52 -16.89
N VAL A 298 -9.01 0.27 -15.80
CA VAL A 298 -10.43 -0.02 -15.78
C VAL A 298 -11.14 0.79 -14.69
N PRO A 299 -12.39 1.24 -14.92
CA PRO A 299 -13.15 2.06 -13.98
C PRO A 299 -13.74 1.22 -12.83
N PHE A 300 -12.93 0.38 -12.17
CA PHE A 300 -13.39 -0.52 -11.11
C PHE A 300 -13.91 0.27 -9.89
N ALA A 301 -13.25 1.38 -9.54
CA ALA A 301 -13.66 2.21 -8.41
C ALA A 301 -15.00 2.90 -8.66
N GLU A 302 -15.28 3.28 -9.90
CA GLU A 302 -16.46 4.02 -10.34
C GLU A 302 -17.64 3.10 -10.67
N GLU A 303 -17.37 1.87 -11.13
CA GLU A 303 -18.41 0.95 -11.57
C GLU A 303 -18.74 -0.15 -10.56
N LEU A 304 -17.81 -0.53 -9.66
CA LEU A 304 -17.99 -1.70 -8.77
C LEU A 304 -17.63 -1.43 -7.30
N ASN A 305 -17.02 -0.29 -6.96
CA ASN A 305 -16.57 0.01 -5.61
C ASN A 305 -16.95 1.43 -5.17
N VAL A 306 -18.24 1.77 -5.28
CA VAL A 306 -18.73 3.11 -4.93
C VAL A 306 -19.40 3.13 -3.57
N GLN A 307 -18.76 3.75 -2.58
CA GLN A 307 -19.34 4.07 -1.26
C GLN A 307 -19.60 5.58 -1.26
N LEU A 308 -20.78 6.00 -1.72
CA LEU A 308 -21.06 7.40 -2.02
C LEU A 308 -21.64 8.14 -0.82
N LEU A 309 -20.95 9.18 -0.36
CA LEU A 309 -21.45 10.14 0.61
C LEU A 309 -21.68 11.49 -0.08
N LYS A 310 -22.94 11.88 -0.24
CA LYS A 310 -23.34 13.14 -0.84
C LYS A 310 -24.11 13.99 0.15
N VAL A 311 -23.68 15.24 0.32
CA VAL A 311 -24.24 16.14 1.33
C VAL A 311 -24.40 17.52 0.72
N ASN A 312 -25.65 17.91 0.49
CA ASN A 312 -26.06 19.22 -0.01
C ASN A 312 -26.94 19.94 1.03
N ALA A 313 -26.35 20.21 2.19
CA ALA A 313 -27.01 20.89 3.31
C ALA A 313 -26.09 21.85 4.09
N LEU A 314 -24.81 21.90 3.73
CA LEU A 314 -23.77 22.63 4.46
C LEU A 314 -23.51 23.99 3.81
N ALA A 315 -23.17 25.00 4.63
CA ALA A 315 -22.71 26.29 4.12
C ALA A 315 -21.35 26.16 3.41
N GLU A 316 -20.98 27.16 2.60
CA GLU A 316 -19.69 27.20 1.92
C GLU A 316 -18.51 27.08 2.91
N GLY A 317 -17.46 26.33 2.54
CA GLY A 317 -16.26 26.12 3.35
C GLY A 317 -15.77 24.67 3.36
N LYS A 318 -14.75 24.38 4.18
CA LYS A 318 -14.20 23.03 4.42
C LYS A 318 -14.80 22.38 5.66
N TYR A 319 -14.97 21.06 5.60
CA TYR A 319 -15.55 20.23 6.64
C TYR A 319 -14.71 18.98 6.86
N THR A 320 -14.49 18.64 8.12
CA THR A 320 -13.85 17.41 8.55
C THR A 320 -14.87 16.29 8.56
N LEU A 321 -14.58 15.19 7.84
CA LEU A 321 -15.30 13.93 7.98
C LEU A 321 -14.56 13.04 8.98
N THR A 322 -15.28 12.56 9.99
CA THR A 322 -14.83 11.47 10.87
C THR A 322 -15.82 10.31 10.85
N ILE A 323 -15.30 9.11 11.03
CA ILE A 323 -16.08 7.88 11.18
C ILE A 323 -15.58 7.16 12.42
N ASP A 324 -16.46 6.93 13.39
CA ASP A 324 -16.13 6.42 14.73
C ASP A 324 -15.04 7.26 15.44
N GLY A 325 -15.06 8.57 15.21
CA GLY A 325 -14.04 9.50 15.71
C GLY A 325 -12.70 9.46 14.98
N VAL A 326 -12.51 8.54 14.01
CA VAL A 326 -11.32 8.49 13.17
C VAL A 326 -11.40 9.57 12.10
N PHE A 327 -10.38 10.41 12.00
CA PHE A 327 -10.26 11.41 10.95
C PHE A 327 -10.12 10.75 9.56
N ILE A 328 -11.03 11.08 8.65
CA ILE A 328 -11.04 10.56 7.28
C ILE A 328 -10.41 11.56 6.31
N GLY A 329 -10.74 12.84 6.46
CA GLY A 329 -10.20 13.93 5.64
C GLY A 329 -11.01 15.22 5.80
N ASN A 330 -10.47 16.33 5.30
CA ASN A 330 -11.25 17.55 5.10
C ASN A 330 -11.68 17.67 3.64
N PHE A 331 -12.93 18.06 3.44
CA PHE A 331 -13.54 18.20 2.13
C PHE A 331 -14.27 19.54 2.05
N THR A 332 -14.26 20.16 0.87
CA THR A 332 -15.11 21.33 0.64
C THR A 332 -16.58 20.92 0.63
N SER A 333 -17.46 21.83 1.03
CA SER A 333 -18.90 21.70 0.83
C SER A 333 -19.26 21.35 -0.61
N GLN A 334 -18.55 21.90 -1.61
CA GLN A 334 -18.74 21.53 -3.02
C GLN A 334 -18.36 20.08 -3.32
N GLN A 335 -17.24 19.57 -2.78
CA GLN A 335 -16.87 18.16 -2.94
C GLN A 335 -17.92 17.24 -2.31
N LEU A 336 -18.41 17.59 -1.12
CA LEU A 336 -19.49 16.87 -0.43
C LEU A 336 -20.81 16.94 -1.22
N ALA A 337 -21.17 18.08 -1.78
CA ALA A 337 -22.37 18.26 -2.59
C ALA A 337 -22.30 17.51 -3.92
N ASN A 338 -21.11 17.41 -4.53
CA ASN A 338 -20.89 16.60 -5.73
C ASN A 338 -20.94 15.09 -5.42
N GLY A 339 -20.61 14.70 -4.20
CA GLY A 339 -20.57 13.31 -3.73
C GLY A 339 -19.14 12.77 -3.68
N LEU A 340 -18.78 12.21 -2.52
CA LEU A 340 -17.48 11.59 -2.26
C LEU A 340 -17.59 10.08 -2.34
N ASN A 341 -16.80 9.43 -3.19
CA ASN A 341 -16.60 7.99 -3.10
C ASN A 341 -15.54 7.69 -2.03
N ILE A 342 -15.96 7.26 -0.85
CA ILE A 342 -15.07 7.00 0.29
C ILE A 342 -14.55 5.55 0.32
N ALA A 343 -14.94 4.69 -0.61
CA ALA A 343 -14.57 3.27 -0.64
C ALA A 343 -13.06 3.04 -0.79
N GLY A 344 -12.34 3.99 -1.37
CA GLY A 344 -10.89 3.93 -1.55
C GLY A 344 -10.08 4.50 -0.38
N ILE A 345 -10.73 5.13 0.61
CA ILE A 345 -10.03 5.80 1.71
C ILE A 345 -9.60 4.75 2.74
N LYS A 346 -8.33 4.37 2.71
CA LYS A 346 -7.80 3.24 3.51
C LYS A 346 -7.83 3.43 5.02
N SER A 347 -8.12 4.64 5.51
CA SER A 347 -8.25 4.95 6.94
C SER A 347 -9.65 4.69 7.47
N THR A 348 -10.68 4.50 6.62
CA THR A 348 -12.03 4.26 7.14
C THR A 348 -12.11 2.92 7.90
N PRO A 349 -12.91 2.84 9.00
CA PRO A 349 -13.09 1.59 9.74
C PRO A 349 -13.56 0.42 8.86
N GLN A 350 -14.42 0.68 7.88
CA GLN A 350 -14.94 -0.34 6.97
C GLN A 350 -13.85 -0.87 6.03
N TYR A 351 -12.96 0.01 5.54
CA TYR A 351 -11.83 -0.43 4.73
C TYR A 351 -10.84 -1.24 5.56
N LYS A 352 -10.57 -0.83 6.80
CA LYS A 352 -9.74 -1.62 7.73
C LYS A 352 -10.33 -2.99 8.00
N GLN A 353 -11.66 -3.09 8.10
CA GLN A 353 -12.33 -4.38 8.19
C GLN A 353 -12.20 -5.19 6.90
N ALA A 354 -12.38 -4.56 5.73
CA ALA A 354 -12.21 -5.22 4.44
C ALA A 354 -10.80 -5.81 4.27
N LEU A 355 -9.75 -5.13 4.77
CA LEU A 355 -8.39 -5.68 4.79
C LEU A 355 -8.27 -6.97 5.60
N LYS A 356 -9.06 -7.15 6.68
CA LYS A 356 -9.12 -8.42 7.42
C LYS A 356 -9.77 -9.52 6.59
N VAL A 357 -10.81 -9.20 5.82
CA VAL A 357 -11.43 -10.12 4.85
C VAL A 357 -10.40 -10.55 3.81
N MET A 358 -9.66 -9.60 3.23
CA MET A 358 -8.57 -9.87 2.28
C MET A 358 -7.52 -10.81 2.88
N GLN A 359 -7.11 -10.60 4.13
CA GLN A 359 -6.13 -11.47 4.80
C GLN A 359 -6.62 -12.93 4.89
N GLN A 360 -7.87 -13.14 5.33
CA GLN A 360 -8.46 -14.49 5.38
C GLN A 360 -8.58 -15.09 3.98
N ALA A 361 -8.93 -14.27 3.00
CA ALA A 361 -9.05 -14.68 1.61
C ALA A 361 -7.68 -15.15 1.08
N ILE A 362 -6.60 -14.39 1.30
CA ILE A 362 -5.25 -14.75 0.87
C ILE A 362 -4.81 -16.09 1.48
N GLN A 363 -5.12 -16.33 2.76
CA GLN A 363 -4.85 -17.62 3.41
C GLN A 363 -5.56 -18.77 2.68
N TYR A 364 -6.85 -18.60 2.37
CA TYR A 364 -7.61 -19.60 1.62
C TYR A 364 -7.02 -19.88 0.24
N ARG A 365 -6.69 -18.83 -0.51
CA ARG A 365 -6.05 -18.95 -1.82
C ARG A 365 -4.71 -19.68 -1.75
N ASN A 366 -3.90 -19.42 -0.72
CA ASN A 366 -2.62 -20.11 -0.54
C ASN A 366 -2.79 -21.61 -0.29
N VAL A 367 -3.79 -22.02 0.50
CA VAL A 367 -4.13 -23.43 0.72
C VAL A 367 -4.59 -24.08 -0.58
N GLN A 368 -5.50 -23.42 -1.33
CA GLN A 368 -5.96 -23.92 -2.62
C GLN A 368 -4.81 -24.14 -3.60
N ARG A 369 -3.86 -23.19 -3.69
CA ARG A 369 -2.68 -23.32 -4.57
C ARG A 369 -1.82 -24.53 -4.21
N LYS A 370 -1.53 -24.74 -2.92
CA LYS A 370 -0.79 -25.93 -2.46
C LYS A 370 -1.49 -27.23 -2.87
N LEU A 371 -2.82 -27.30 -2.70
CA LEU A 371 -3.60 -28.46 -3.16
C LEU A 371 -3.53 -28.62 -4.69
N ARG A 372 -3.55 -27.52 -5.46
CA ARG A 372 -3.38 -27.59 -6.93
C ARG A 372 -2.00 -28.05 -7.34
N ASP A 373 -0.94 -27.65 -6.64
CA ASP A 373 0.43 -28.12 -6.89
C ASP A 373 0.55 -29.64 -6.69
N LEU A 374 -0.10 -30.19 -5.65
CA LEU A 374 -0.20 -31.65 -5.46
C LEU A 374 -0.93 -32.32 -6.62
N LYS A 375 -2.13 -31.82 -6.94
CA LYS A 375 -2.95 -32.34 -8.04
C LYS A 375 -2.29 -32.25 -9.40
N PHE A 376 -1.41 -31.27 -9.62
CA PHE A 376 -0.64 -31.19 -10.85
C PHE A 376 0.28 -32.41 -11.02
N ILE A 377 1.03 -32.82 -9.99
CA ILE A 377 1.91 -33.99 -10.14
C ILE A 377 1.10 -35.25 -10.38
N GLU A 378 0.02 -35.42 -9.63
CA GLU A 378 -0.90 -36.55 -9.77
C GLU A 378 -1.44 -36.64 -11.21
N PHE A 379 -2.10 -35.60 -11.70
CA PHE A 379 -2.81 -35.66 -12.98
C PHE A 379 -1.89 -35.51 -14.20
N SER A 380 -0.70 -34.92 -14.06
CA SER A 380 0.21 -34.69 -15.19
C SER A 380 1.29 -35.76 -15.34
N TYR A 381 1.69 -36.44 -14.27
CA TYR A 381 2.83 -37.36 -14.31
C TYR A 381 2.57 -38.74 -13.70
N LEU A 382 1.65 -38.88 -12.75
CA LEU A 382 1.35 -40.20 -12.18
C LEU A 382 0.38 -40.98 -13.08
N PRO A 383 0.57 -42.30 -13.24
CA PRO A 383 -0.46 -43.19 -13.76
C PRO A 383 -1.75 -43.06 -12.96
N GLU A 384 -2.90 -43.13 -13.62
CA GLU A 384 -4.23 -42.93 -13.02
C GLU A 384 -4.48 -43.80 -11.78
N LYS A 385 -4.02 -45.06 -11.80
CA LYS A 385 -4.12 -45.98 -10.65
C LYS A 385 -3.43 -45.49 -9.38
N LEU A 386 -2.49 -44.54 -9.48
CA LEU A 386 -1.74 -43.98 -8.35
C LEU A 386 -2.33 -42.67 -7.80
N TRP A 387 -3.36 -42.10 -8.43
CA TRP A 387 -3.93 -40.81 -7.97
C TRP A 387 -4.49 -40.86 -6.54
N ASN A 388 -4.98 -42.03 -6.12
CA ASN A 388 -5.49 -42.28 -4.77
C ASN A 388 -4.70 -43.36 -4.01
N ALA A 389 -3.48 -43.70 -4.46
CA ALA A 389 -2.64 -44.70 -3.81
C ALA A 389 -2.05 -44.15 -2.49
N ASP A 390 -1.53 -45.06 -1.66
CA ASP A 390 -0.84 -44.65 -0.45
C ASP A 390 0.48 -43.92 -0.75
N PHE A 391 0.99 -43.19 0.25
CA PHE A 391 2.21 -42.40 0.10
C PHE A 391 3.43 -43.25 -0.25
N THR A 392 3.50 -44.50 0.21
CA THR A 392 4.62 -45.41 -0.03
C THR A 392 4.68 -45.82 -1.51
N GLU A 393 3.54 -46.15 -2.12
CA GLU A 393 3.43 -46.47 -3.54
C GLU A 393 3.78 -45.26 -4.42
N ILE A 394 3.25 -44.09 -4.06
CA ILE A 394 3.54 -42.83 -4.76
C ILE A 394 5.04 -42.53 -4.70
N LYS A 395 5.64 -42.59 -3.51
CA LYS A 395 7.07 -42.34 -3.30
C LYS A 395 7.93 -43.28 -4.13
N LYS A 396 7.60 -44.58 -4.12
CA LYS A 396 8.30 -45.60 -4.92
C LYS A 396 8.22 -45.30 -6.41
N PHE A 397 7.05 -44.90 -6.92
CA PHE A 397 6.92 -44.52 -8.33
C PHE A 397 7.78 -43.29 -8.64
N SER A 398 7.71 -42.25 -7.80
CA SER A 398 8.46 -41.00 -8.00
C SER A 398 9.98 -41.23 -8.04
N GLU A 399 10.51 -42.03 -7.11
CA GLU A 399 11.93 -42.39 -7.06
C GLU A 399 12.36 -43.15 -8.32
N ASN A 400 11.56 -44.12 -8.76
CA ASN A 400 11.84 -44.90 -9.98
C ASN A 400 11.78 -44.02 -11.24
N TYR A 401 10.81 -43.11 -11.33
CA TYR A 401 10.66 -42.20 -12.46
C TYR A 401 11.85 -41.24 -12.55
N LEU A 402 12.28 -40.67 -11.42
CA LEU A 402 13.45 -39.80 -11.36
C LEU A 402 14.75 -40.56 -11.68
N ALA A 403 14.93 -41.76 -11.15
CA ALA A 403 16.08 -42.61 -11.46
C ALA A 403 16.13 -42.97 -12.96
N PHE A 404 14.98 -43.25 -13.57
CA PHE A 404 14.87 -43.45 -15.01
C PHE A 404 15.34 -42.22 -15.79
N LEU A 405 14.81 -41.02 -15.49
CA LEU A 405 15.20 -39.77 -16.14
C LEU A 405 16.70 -39.48 -15.97
N GLN A 406 17.25 -39.73 -14.77
CA GLN A 406 18.67 -39.55 -14.49
C GLN A 406 19.52 -40.52 -15.32
N SER A 407 19.17 -41.80 -15.35
CA SER A 407 19.89 -42.83 -16.10
C SER A 407 19.85 -42.61 -17.61
N ALA A 408 18.75 -42.03 -18.11
CA ALA A 408 18.57 -41.66 -19.51
C ALA A 408 19.26 -40.33 -19.90
N ASN A 409 19.91 -39.65 -18.96
CA ASN A 409 20.45 -38.29 -19.14
C ASN A 409 19.40 -37.32 -19.73
N ASP A 410 18.15 -37.44 -19.28
CA ASP A 410 17.05 -36.63 -19.78
C ASP A 410 17.19 -35.18 -19.28
N ALA A 411 17.16 -34.22 -20.21
CA ALA A 411 17.31 -32.80 -19.91
C ALA A 411 16.25 -32.25 -18.93
N ARG A 412 15.12 -32.95 -18.75
CA ARG A 412 14.07 -32.58 -17.80
C ARG A 412 14.38 -32.99 -16.37
N TYR A 413 15.35 -33.89 -16.13
CA TYR A 413 15.63 -34.45 -14.81
C TYR A 413 15.79 -33.38 -13.71
N PRO A 414 16.60 -32.31 -13.87
CA PRO A 414 16.77 -31.33 -12.79
C PRO A 414 15.46 -30.64 -12.41
N ALA A 415 14.64 -30.27 -13.40
CA ALA A 415 13.35 -29.62 -13.17
C ALA A 415 12.32 -30.60 -12.57
N MET A 416 12.27 -31.84 -13.06
CA MET A 416 11.37 -32.88 -12.53
C MET A 416 11.76 -33.27 -11.12
N LYS A 417 13.05 -33.40 -10.80
CA LYS A 417 13.52 -33.69 -9.44
C LYS A 417 13.03 -32.64 -8.46
N THR A 418 13.25 -31.36 -8.74
CA THR A 418 12.76 -30.27 -7.88
C THR A 418 11.25 -30.31 -7.68
N GLN A 419 10.48 -30.62 -8.73
CA GLN A 419 9.02 -30.71 -8.64
C GLN A 419 8.54 -31.90 -7.82
N PHE A 420 9.12 -33.08 -8.04
CA PHE A 420 8.76 -34.31 -7.32
C PHE A 420 9.23 -34.26 -5.87
N ASP A 421 10.40 -33.69 -5.57
CA ASP A 421 10.86 -33.50 -4.19
C ASP A 421 9.87 -32.60 -3.41
N ALA A 422 9.48 -31.46 -3.98
CA ALA A 422 8.50 -30.57 -3.36
C ALA A 422 7.12 -31.23 -3.18
N TYR A 423 6.71 -32.08 -4.13
CA TYR A 423 5.48 -32.85 -4.02
C TYR A 423 5.54 -33.90 -2.92
N LEU A 424 6.63 -34.67 -2.84
CA LEU A 424 6.79 -35.71 -1.80
C LEU A 424 6.93 -35.11 -0.40
N ASP A 425 7.55 -33.94 -0.29
CA ASP A 425 7.61 -33.16 0.96
C ASP A 425 6.21 -32.72 1.40
N LYS A 426 5.38 -32.25 0.46
CA LYS A 426 4.08 -31.65 0.77
C LYS A 426 2.90 -32.63 0.86
N LYS A 427 2.96 -33.75 0.13
CA LYS A 427 1.87 -34.74 0.03
C LYS A 427 1.38 -35.25 1.40
N PRO A 428 2.24 -35.49 2.42
CA PRO A 428 1.78 -35.89 3.75
C PRO A 428 0.84 -34.89 4.43
N GLU A 429 0.91 -33.61 4.08
CA GLU A 429 0.05 -32.54 4.64
C GLU A 429 -1.30 -32.40 3.90
N GLU A 430 -1.56 -33.16 2.83
CA GLU A 430 -2.74 -32.96 1.97
C GLU A 430 -4.05 -32.96 2.76
N LYS A 431 -4.24 -33.92 3.67
CA LYS A 431 -5.46 -34.02 4.48
C LYS A 431 -5.67 -32.80 5.37
N GLU A 432 -4.60 -32.25 5.94
CA GLU A 432 -4.67 -31.03 6.75
C GLU A 432 -5.03 -29.83 5.86
N LEU A 433 -4.40 -29.71 4.69
CA LEU A 433 -4.71 -28.67 3.71
C LEU A 433 -6.17 -28.75 3.24
N GLU A 434 -6.71 -29.94 3.03
CA GLU A 434 -8.13 -30.14 2.69
C GLU A 434 -9.06 -29.68 3.82
N GLN A 435 -8.73 -29.99 5.08
CA GLN A 435 -9.48 -29.51 6.23
C GLN A 435 -9.44 -27.97 6.35
N GLN A 436 -8.26 -27.37 6.14
CA GLN A 436 -8.12 -25.92 6.09
C GLN A 436 -8.96 -25.31 4.95
N ALA A 437 -8.98 -25.93 3.77
CA ALA A 437 -9.77 -25.49 2.63
C ALA A 437 -11.30 -25.59 2.85
N ILE A 438 -11.74 -26.44 3.78
CA ILE A 438 -13.14 -26.54 4.21
C ILE A 438 -13.49 -25.42 5.21
N ALA A 439 -12.57 -25.12 6.15
CA ALA A 439 -12.84 -24.19 7.26
C ALA A 439 -12.63 -22.70 6.91
N LEU A 440 -11.59 -22.37 6.13
CA LEU A 440 -11.21 -20.98 5.84
C LEU A 440 -12.31 -20.12 5.18
N PRO A 441 -13.17 -20.66 4.29
CA PRO A 441 -14.31 -19.90 3.77
C PRO A 441 -15.19 -19.28 4.86
N ASP A 442 -15.47 -20.00 5.96
CA ASP A 442 -16.28 -19.45 7.04
C ASP A 442 -15.57 -18.30 7.77
N SER A 443 -14.25 -18.36 7.92
CA SER A 443 -13.44 -17.27 8.51
C SER A 443 -13.48 -16.00 7.66
N ILE A 444 -13.52 -16.12 6.33
CA ILE A 444 -13.66 -14.98 5.41
C ILE A 444 -14.98 -14.25 5.67
N PHE A 445 -16.10 -14.97 5.71
CA PHE A 445 -17.42 -14.38 5.95
C PHE A 445 -17.61 -13.92 7.41
N ALA A 446 -16.95 -14.56 8.38
CA ALA A 446 -16.93 -14.09 9.75
C ALA A 446 -16.23 -12.71 9.87
N ALA A 447 -15.14 -12.51 9.13
CA ALA A 447 -14.43 -11.23 9.08
C ALA A 447 -15.24 -10.12 8.37
N SER A 448 -16.18 -10.46 7.49
CA SER A 448 -17.02 -9.50 6.78
C SER A 448 -18.32 -9.11 7.51
N LYS A 449 -18.49 -9.55 8.77
CA LYS A 449 -19.66 -9.23 9.60
C LYS A 449 -19.82 -7.71 9.77
N LEU A 450 -20.94 -7.20 9.28
CA LEU A 450 -21.24 -5.76 9.22
C LEU A 450 -21.38 -5.12 10.60
N THR A 451 -20.81 -3.93 10.74
CA THR A 451 -20.90 -3.05 11.92
C THR A 451 -21.59 -1.74 11.57
N GLU A 452 -22.26 -1.15 12.56
CA GLU A 452 -22.77 0.22 12.45
C GLU A 452 -21.65 1.20 12.80
N HIS A 453 -21.56 2.30 12.06
CA HIS A 453 -20.54 3.32 12.23
C HIS A 453 -21.17 4.70 12.46
N THR A 454 -20.53 5.52 13.27
CA THR A 454 -20.95 6.91 13.54
C THR A 454 -20.21 7.86 12.62
N TYR A 455 -20.93 8.53 11.74
CA TYR A 455 -20.42 9.56 10.84
C TYR A 455 -20.61 10.94 11.46
N GLN A 456 -19.57 11.78 11.39
CA GLN A 456 -19.65 13.19 11.73
C GLN A 456 -18.97 14.02 10.66
N ILE A 457 -19.67 15.03 10.17
CA ILE A 457 -19.17 16.04 9.24
C ILE A 457 -19.31 17.38 9.94
N SER A 458 -18.20 17.97 10.38
CA SER A 458 -18.18 19.23 11.12
C SER A 458 -17.33 20.26 10.40
N LYS A 459 -17.57 21.56 10.61
CA LYS A 459 -16.70 22.61 10.06
C LYS A 459 -15.24 22.30 10.42
N ALA A 460 -14.35 22.33 9.43
CA ALA A 460 -12.95 21.98 9.65
C ALA A 460 -12.24 23.07 10.46
N ASP A 461 -11.51 22.67 11.50
CA ASP A 461 -10.53 23.54 12.13
C ASP A 461 -9.26 23.54 11.27
N LEU A 462 -8.98 24.68 10.65
CA LEU A 462 -7.82 24.86 9.76
C LEU A 462 -6.67 25.60 10.44
N ALA A 463 -6.79 25.93 11.74
CA ALA A 463 -5.77 26.65 12.47
C ALA A 463 -4.53 25.77 12.69
N MET A 464 -3.37 26.27 12.24
CA MET A 464 -2.09 25.67 12.58
C MET A 464 -1.73 26.03 14.03
N PRO A 465 -1.04 25.13 14.77
CA PRO A 465 -0.43 25.48 16.05
C PRO A 465 0.47 26.71 15.91
N ASP A 466 0.55 27.56 16.94
CA ASP A 466 1.36 28.78 16.89
C ASP A 466 2.81 28.49 16.50
N ARG A 467 3.26 29.06 15.36
CA ARG A 467 4.61 28.86 14.82
C ARG A 467 5.69 29.41 15.75
N ASN A 468 5.37 30.41 16.58
CA ASN A 468 6.35 31.08 17.44
C ASN A 468 6.69 30.29 18.71
N VAL A 469 5.89 29.29 19.06
CA VAL A 469 6.17 28.39 20.17
C VAL A 469 6.94 27.20 19.63
N ALA A 470 8.14 26.93 20.18
CA ALA A 470 8.96 25.81 19.72
C ALA A 470 8.27 24.47 20.09
N PRO A 471 7.88 23.64 19.10
CA PRO A 471 7.17 22.40 19.37
C PRO A 471 8.13 21.27 19.77
N PHE A 472 7.60 20.29 20.48
CA PHE A 472 8.19 18.96 20.54
C PHE A 472 7.47 18.04 19.55
N GLY A 473 8.25 17.27 18.80
CA GLY A 473 7.76 16.42 17.73
C GLY A 473 8.58 15.15 17.57
N THR A 474 8.50 14.55 16.38
CA THR A 474 9.27 13.36 16.03
C THR A 474 9.89 13.50 14.65
N ASN A 475 11.02 12.83 14.44
CA ASN A 475 11.51 12.50 13.12
C ASN A 475 10.53 11.52 12.45
N ALA A 476 10.28 11.72 11.17
CA ALA A 476 9.35 10.98 10.31
C ALA A 476 10.17 10.25 9.24
N SER A 477 10.97 9.29 9.69
CA SER A 477 11.93 8.58 8.84
C SER A 477 11.27 7.67 7.81
N GLY A 478 12.03 7.32 6.78
CA GLY A 478 11.68 6.37 5.74
C GLY A 478 12.14 6.83 4.36
N ALA A 479 12.14 8.14 4.10
CA ALA A 479 12.47 8.71 2.79
C ALA A 479 13.98 8.84 2.57
N GLU A 480 14.76 8.75 3.63
CA GLU A 480 16.22 8.74 3.69
C GLU A 480 16.83 7.33 3.73
N PHE A 481 16.01 6.29 3.96
CA PHE A 481 16.49 4.92 4.19
C PHE A 481 17.33 4.36 3.04
N ALA A 482 18.25 3.45 3.37
CA ALA A 482 19.19 2.84 2.42
C ALA A 482 19.95 3.85 1.54
N PRO A 483 20.67 4.83 2.12
CA PRO A 483 21.33 5.90 1.37
C PRO A 483 22.39 5.39 0.39
N HIS A 484 23.03 4.26 0.69
CA HIS A 484 23.98 3.58 -0.19
C HIS A 484 23.35 2.97 -1.47
N THR A 485 22.02 2.81 -1.49
CA THR A 485 21.26 2.38 -2.68
C THR A 485 20.54 3.60 -3.27
N SER A 486 21.31 4.53 -3.85
CA SER A 486 20.80 5.77 -4.42
C SER A 486 20.69 5.69 -5.96
N PRO A 487 19.58 6.15 -6.57
CA PRO A 487 18.41 6.78 -5.93
C PRO A 487 17.50 5.74 -5.23
N GLY A 488 17.65 4.45 -5.53
CA GLY A 488 16.86 3.36 -4.95
C GLY A 488 15.45 3.28 -5.53
N ILE A 489 14.69 2.28 -5.10
CA ILE A 489 13.31 2.02 -5.56
C ILE A 489 12.34 2.27 -4.39
N TYR A 490 11.36 3.15 -4.61
CA TYR A 490 10.28 3.43 -3.65
C TYR A 490 9.51 2.16 -3.29
N ASN A 491 9.13 2.00 -2.02
CA ASN A 491 8.52 0.81 -1.43
C ASN A 491 9.35 -0.48 -1.54
N LYS A 492 10.65 -0.36 -1.84
CA LYS A 492 11.62 -1.46 -1.74
C LYS A 492 12.84 -1.08 -0.90
N ASN A 493 13.43 0.08 -1.17
CA ASN A 493 14.62 0.58 -0.48
C ASN A 493 14.28 1.67 0.54
N TYR A 494 13.25 2.47 0.25
CA TYR A 494 12.77 3.57 1.09
C TYR A 494 11.26 3.73 0.93
N THR A 495 10.62 4.49 1.82
CA THR A 495 9.18 4.75 1.80
C THR A 495 8.87 6.08 2.48
N TYR A 496 7.61 6.39 2.75
CA TYR A 496 7.19 7.59 3.49
C TYR A 496 6.23 7.21 4.62
N PRO A 497 6.17 7.99 5.72
CA PRO A 497 5.17 7.77 6.74
C PRO A 497 3.75 7.87 6.17
N THR A 498 2.88 6.99 6.66
CA THR A 498 1.50 6.88 6.24
C THR A 498 0.61 7.86 6.99
N VAL A 499 -0.56 8.16 6.42
CA VAL A 499 -1.60 8.95 7.08
C VAL A 499 -1.99 8.41 8.46
N VAL A 500 -1.98 7.09 8.65
CA VAL A 500 -2.30 6.44 9.93
C VAL A 500 -1.25 6.78 10.99
N GLN A 501 0.02 6.89 10.60
CA GLN A 501 1.09 7.29 11.51
C GLN A 501 0.95 8.77 11.88
N LEU A 502 0.68 9.64 10.91
CA LEU A 502 0.39 11.06 11.18
C LEU A 502 -0.78 11.22 12.16
N ASP A 503 -1.86 10.46 11.97
CA ASP A 503 -3.03 10.44 12.86
C ASP A 503 -2.66 9.96 14.27
N TYR A 504 -1.85 8.91 14.39
CA TYR A 504 -1.38 8.39 15.67
C TYR A 504 -0.62 9.47 16.45
N PHE A 505 0.42 10.06 15.89
CA PHE A 505 1.22 11.06 16.63
C PHE A 505 0.43 12.34 16.91
N LYS A 506 -0.46 12.76 15.99
CA LYS A 506 -1.40 13.87 16.24
C LYS A 506 -2.30 13.56 17.43
N SER A 507 -2.83 12.34 17.55
CA SER A 507 -3.66 11.91 18.68
C SER A 507 -2.92 11.92 20.02
N LYS A 508 -1.58 11.83 20.00
CA LYS A 508 -0.71 11.98 21.17
C LYS A 508 -0.39 13.43 21.52
N GLY A 509 -0.90 14.39 20.75
CA GLY A 509 -0.65 15.82 20.94
C GLY A 509 0.67 16.32 20.36
N LEU A 510 1.42 15.49 19.63
CA LEU A 510 2.63 15.91 18.93
C LEU A 510 2.23 16.61 17.63
N THR A 511 2.80 17.79 17.39
CA THR A 511 2.35 18.68 16.30
C THR A 511 3.41 18.99 15.25
N LEU A 512 4.61 18.41 15.38
CA LEU A 512 5.73 18.61 14.47
C LEU A 512 6.28 17.27 13.98
N PHE A 513 6.54 17.20 12.67
CA PHE A 513 7.37 16.17 12.05
C PHE A 513 8.62 16.78 11.42
N ARG A 514 9.80 16.26 11.75
CA ARG A 514 11.02 16.46 10.96
C ARG A 514 11.08 15.35 9.91
N MET A 515 11.13 15.69 8.63
CA MET A 515 11.08 14.74 7.52
C MET A 515 12.45 14.67 6.83
N PRO A 516 13.28 13.68 7.19
CA PRO A 516 14.53 13.42 6.48
C PRO A 516 14.26 13.04 5.01
N PHE A 517 15.04 13.58 4.08
CA PHE A 517 15.06 13.17 2.67
C PHE A 517 16.48 13.25 2.10
N LEU A 518 16.76 12.54 1.01
CA LEU A 518 18.07 12.57 0.35
C LEU A 518 18.09 13.48 -0.87
N TRP A 519 19.12 14.32 -0.99
CA TRP A 519 19.36 15.18 -2.15
C TRP A 519 19.32 14.40 -3.47
N GLU A 520 19.97 13.26 -3.53
CA GLU A 520 20.13 12.40 -4.71
C GLU A 520 18.83 11.77 -5.19
N ARG A 521 17.81 11.71 -4.31
CA ARG A 521 16.46 11.24 -4.66
C ARG A 521 15.60 12.35 -5.22
N ILE A 522 15.64 13.53 -4.59
CA ILE A 522 14.85 14.68 -5.05
C ILE A 522 15.48 15.36 -6.26
N GLN A 523 16.79 15.20 -6.48
CA GLN A 523 17.52 15.69 -7.66
C GLN A 523 18.54 14.62 -8.10
N ASN A 524 18.16 13.79 -9.08
CA ASN A 524 18.98 12.66 -9.56
C ASN A 524 20.32 13.13 -10.16
N GLU A 525 20.28 14.18 -10.98
CA GLU A 525 21.45 14.74 -11.67
C GLU A 525 21.88 16.06 -11.02
N LEU A 526 23.18 16.23 -10.76
CA LEU A 526 23.71 17.49 -10.19
C LEU A 526 23.30 18.70 -11.03
N GLY A 527 22.68 19.69 -10.40
CA GLY A 527 22.21 20.91 -11.08
C GLY A 527 21.01 20.68 -12.01
N GLY A 528 20.52 19.44 -12.16
CA GLY A 528 19.36 19.09 -12.96
C GLY A 528 18.03 19.51 -12.33
N GLU A 529 16.92 19.15 -12.97
CA GLU A 529 15.58 19.38 -12.43
C GLU A 529 15.28 18.44 -11.24
N LEU A 530 14.27 18.81 -10.44
CA LEU A 530 13.80 17.93 -9.39
C LEU A 530 13.10 16.70 -9.99
N ASN A 531 13.30 15.55 -9.36
CA ASN A 531 12.61 14.33 -9.71
C ASN A 531 11.11 14.49 -9.43
N LYS A 532 10.29 14.45 -10.49
CA LYS A 532 8.84 14.70 -10.39
C LYS A 532 8.12 13.71 -9.49
N ASP A 533 8.53 12.44 -9.51
CA ASP A 533 7.90 11.40 -8.70
C ASP A 533 8.25 11.57 -7.22
N GLU A 534 9.52 11.91 -6.93
CA GLU A 534 9.96 12.15 -5.55
C GLU A 534 9.36 13.44 -4.99
N LEU A 535 9.34 14.51 -5.77
CA LEU A 535 8.69 15.77 -5.41
C LEU A 535 7.21 15.53 -5.08
N SER A 536 6.52 14.74 -5.90
CA SER A 536 5.11 14.40 -5.68
C SER A 536 4.91 13.63 -4.36
N ARG A 537 5.83 12.74 -3.98
CA ARG A 537 5.79 12.02 -2.70
C ARG A 537 6.01 12.95 -1.50
N MET A 538 7.03 13.81 -1.57
CA MET A 538 7.30 14.81 -0.52
C MET A 538 6.11 15.78 -0.36
N MET A 539 5.53 16.27 -1.45
CA MET A 539 4.33 17.11 -1.43
C MET A 539 3.15 16.38 -0.79
N ALA A 540 2.92 15.11 -1.15
CA ALA A 540 1.84 14.32 -0.59
C ALA A 540 1.96 14.15 0.93
N PHE A 541 3.18 13.96 1.45
CA PHE A 541 3.42 13.93 2.90
C PHE A 541 3.13 15.27 3.56
N VAL A 542 3.64 16.38 3.00
CA VAL A 542 3.41 17.73 3.52
C VAL A 542 1.92 18.10 3.51
N ASP A 543 1.19 17.76 2.45
CA ASP A 543 -0.25 18.00 2.35
C ASP A 543 -1.03 17.14 3.34
N ALA A 544 -0.67 15.86 3.50
CA ALA A 544 -1.28 14.98 4.50
C ALA A 544 -1.06 15.47 5.94
N ALA A 545 0.11 16.06 6.23
CA ALA A 545 0.40 16.71 7.48
C ALA A 545 -0.44 18.00 7.66
N ARG A 546 -0.57 18.82 6.60
CA ARG A 546 -1.37 20.06 6.64
C ARG A 546 -2.83 19.79 6.99
N GLU A 547 -3.41 18.74 6.40
CA GLU A 547 -4.80 18.31 6.66
C GLU A 547 -5.06 17.91 8.12
N ARG A 548 -4.00 17.67 8.90
CA ARG A 548 -4.03 17.34 10.33
C ARG A 548 -3.52 18.49 11.22
N ASN A 549 -3.30 19.66 10.63
CA ASN A 549 -2.68 20.80 11.29
C ASN A 549 -1.34 20.43 11.94
N LEU A 550 -0.48 19.73 11.19
CA LEU A 550 0.86 19.32 11.60
C LEU A 550 1.93 20.11 10.86
N TRP A 551 2.89 20.64 11.62
CA TRP A 551 4.09 21.29 11.12
C TRP A 551 5.08 20.27 10.52
N VAL A 552 5.78 20.66 9.46
CA VAL A 552 6.84 19.86 8.83
C VAL A 552 8.15 20.64 8.77
N ILE A 553 9.25 20.03 9.18
CA ILE A 553 10.62 20.45 8.83
C ILE A 553 11.09 19.57 7.68
N LEU A 554 11.51 20.17 6.58
CA LEU A 554 12.18 19.43 5.50
C LEU A 554 13.66 19.32 5.85
N ASP A 555 14.18 18.12 6.05
CA ASP A 555 15.58 17.89 6.44
C ASP A 555 16.36 17.18 5.32
N MET A 556 17.34 17.87 4.73
CA MET A 556 18.25 17.25 3.76
C MET A 556 19.29 16.39 4.50
N HIS A 557 19.06 15.09 4.51
CA HIS A 557 19.72 14.12 5.39
C HIS A 557 21.05 13.62 4.81
N ASN A 558 21.98 14.54 4.54
CA ASN A 558 23.09 14.32 3.62
C ASN A 558 24.51 14.47 4.23
N TYR A 559 24.65 14.84 5.51
CA TYR A 559 25.95 14.84 6.22
C TYR A 559 27.03 15.70 5.56
N GLY A 560 26.65 16.79 4.89
CA GLY A 560 27.58 17.64 4.12
C GLY A 560 28.13 17.01 2.82
N ARG A 561 27.50 15.92 2.35
CA ARG A 561 27.97 15.10 1.23
C ARG A 561 26.86 14.74 0.25
N ARG A 562 27.22 14.22 -0.91
CA ARG A 562 26.31 13.66 -1.89
C ARG A 562 26.79 12.29 -2.40
N HIS A 563 25.93 11.29 -2.42
CA HIS A 563 26.15 10.01 -3.05
C HIS A 563 26.15 10.16 -4.58
N ILE A 564 27.26 9.77 -5.23
CA ILE A 564 27.40 9.76 -6.68
C ILE A 564 28.04 8.43 -7.07
N ASN A 565 27.35 7.64 -7.91
CA ASN A 565 27.86 6.36 -8.39
C ASN A 565 28.35 5.41 -7.28
N GLY A 566 27.67 5.40 -6.12
CA GLY A 566 28.02 4.58 -4.97
C GLY A 566 29.08 5.17 -4.03
N ASN A 567 29.65 6.34 -4.34
CA ASN A 567 30.64 7.03 -3.52
C ASN A 567 30.04 8.25 -2.81
N ASN A 568 30.57 8.58 -1.63
CA ASN A 568 30.18 9.78 -0.88
C ASN A 568 31.12 10.95 -1.18
N GLU A 569 30.63 11.90 -1.98
CA GLU A 569 31.37 13.08 -2.39
C GLU A 569 31.11 14.25 -1.44
N LEU A 570 32.18 14.85 -0.90
CA LEU A 570 32.10 16.06 -0.07
C LEU A 570 31.65 17.27 -0.89
N ILE A 571 30.76 18.08 -0.33
CA ILE A 571 30.44 19.39 -0.91
C ILE A 571 31.70 20.28 -0.82
N GLY A 572 32.06 20.91 -1.93
CA GLY A 572 33.34 21.57 -2.15
C GLY A 572 34.37 20.73 -2.91
N SER A 573 34.10 19.44 -3.17
CA SER A 573 34.96 18.62 -4.03
C SER A 573 34.88 19.08 -5.49
N PRO A 574 35.83 18.68 -6.36
CA PRO A 574 35.76 18.97 -7.79
C PRO A 574 34.48 18.47 -8.48
N LEU A 575 33.82 17.44 -7.93
CA LEU A 575 32.57 16.89 -8.46
C LEU A 575 31.34 17.59 -7.90
N VAL A 576 31.36 18.04 -6.64
CA VAL A 576 30.20 18.61 -5.95
C VAL A 576 30.54 20.00 -5.43
N SER A 577 30.25 21.04 -6.22
CA SER A 577 30.42 22.42 -5.78
C SER A 577 29.35 22.87 -4.76
N ILE A 578 29.62 23.99 -4.07
CA ILE A 578 28.65 24.66 -3.19
C ILE A 578 27.41 25.09 -3.98
N ASP A 579 27.60 25.55 -5.22
CA ASP A 579 26.50 26.04 -6.07
C ASP A 579 25.48 24.94 -6.38
N HIS A 580 25.92 23.68 -6.48
CA HIS A 580 25.01 22.57 -6.72
C HIS A 580 23.99 22.38 -5.58
N VAL A 581 24.44 22.40 -4.32
CA VAL A 581 23.54 22.23 -3.17
C VAL A 581 22.67 23.47 -2.96
N ALA A 582 23.22 24.67 -3.21
CA ALA A 582 22.46 25.91 -3.13
C ALA A 582 21.36 25.97 -4.21
N ASP A 583 21.65 25.57 -5.45
CA ASP A 583 20.67 25.47 -6.54
C ASP A 583 19.57 24.46 -6.22
N ALA A 584 19.93 23.27 -5.73
CA ALA A 584 18.97 22.25 -5.32
C ALA A 584 18.00 22.80 -4.27
N TRP A 585 18.51 23.49 -3.24
CA TRP A 585 17.67 24.13 -2.23
C TRP A 585 16.76 25.22 -2.79
N ALA A 586 17.24 26.08 -3.69
CA ALA A 586 16.37 27.08 -4.34
C ALA A 586 15.23 26.42 -5.14
N LYS A 587 15.51 25.31 -5.82
CA LYS A 587 14.49 24.54 -6.56
C LYS A 587 13.47 23.92 -5.60
N ILE A 588 13.92 23.27 -4.54
CA ILE A 588 13.04 22.69 -3.51
C ILE A 588 12.15 23.78 -2.90
N VAL A 589 12.74 24.88 -2.41
CA VAL A 589 11.99 25.97 -1.77
C VAL A 589 10.96 26.60 -2.71
N ARG A 590 11.24 26.68 -4.01
CA ARG A 590 10.28 27.18 -5.00
C ARG A 590 8.96 26.39 -4.99
N GLU A 591 9.07 25.08 -4.80
CA GLU A 591 7.93 24.15 -4.78
C GLU A 591 7.19 24.14 -3.43
N PHE A 592 7.89 24.41 -2.32
CA PHE A 592 7.32 24.32 -0.96
C PHE A 592 6.93 25.65 -0.32
N LYS A 593 7.38 26.80 -0.82
CA LYS A 593 7.13 28.12 -0.17
C LYS A 593 5.65 28.51 -0.02
N SER A 594 4.76 27.91 -0.82
CA SER A 594 3.30 28.15 -0.73
C SER A 594 2.62 27.21 0.27
N LYS A 595 3.31 26.20 0.80
CA LYS A 595 2.77 25.25 1.77
C LYS A 595 2.75 25.90 3.15
N GLU A 596 1.55 26.09 3.69
CA GLU A 596 1.32 26.81 4.96
C GLU A 596 1.94 26.14 6.18
N ASN A 597 2.19 24.83 6.12
CA ASN A 597 2.65 24.01 7.25
C ASN A 597 4.15 23.66 7.22
N ILE A 598 4.97 24.32 6.40
CA ILE A 598 6.42 24.21 6.54
C ILE A 598 6.84 25.05 7.74
N TRP A 599 7.42 24.42 8.76
CA TRP A 599 7.90 25.12 9.95
C TRP A 599 9.32 25.65 9.77
N ALA A 600 10.21 24.87 9.13
CA ALA A 600 11.54 25.30 8.73
C ALA A 600 12.11 24.46 7.58
N TYR A 601 13.12 24.98 6.90
CA TYR A 601 14.00 24.21 6.00
C TYR A 601 15.29 23.82 6.76
N GLY A 602 15.45 22.55 7.11
CA GLY A 602 16.69 21.97 7.68
C GLY A 602 17.70 21.70 6.56
N ILE A 603 18.68 22.60 6.44
CA ILE A 603 19.48 22.68 5.21
C ILE A 603 20.51 21.56 5.03
N MET A 604 20.90 20.89 6.12
CA MET A 604 21.82 19.77 6.12
C MET A 604 21.80 19.07 7.48
N ASN A 605 21.54 17.77 7.47
CA ASN A 605 21.72 16.93 8.65
C ASN A 605 23.21 16.71 8.95
N GLU A 606 23.61 16.88 10.21
CA GLU A 606 24.91 16.49 10.77
C GLU A 606 26.14 16.67 9.85
N PRO A 607 26.47 17.91 9.40
CA PRO A 607 27.76 18.18 8.78
C PRO A 607 28.93 17.67 9.65
N HIS A 608 29.91 17.02 9.03
CA HIS A 608 31.11 16.54 9.73
C HIS A 608 32.27 16.36 8.77
N ASP A 609 33.51 16.55 9.26
CA ASP A 609 34.76 16.32 8.51
C ASP A 609 34.77 17.03 7.14
N MET A 610 34.34 18.29 7.13
CA MET A 610 34.27 19.11 5.91
C MET A 610 35.67 19.48 5.41
N LEU A 611 35.76 19.77 4.11
CA LEU A 611 37.03 20.16 3.49
C LEU A 611 37.55 21.46 4.12
N PRO A 612 38.84 21.55 4.52
CA PRO A 612 39.40 22.79 5.07
C PRO A 612 39.26 24.00 4.14
N ALA A 613 39.33 23.77 2.82
CA ALA A 613 39.15 24.81 1.80
C ALA A 613 37.69 25.22 1.59
N THR A 614 36.73 24.43 2.07
CA THR A 614 35.29 24.66 1.93
C THR A 614 34.59 24.26 3.23
N PRO A 615 34.82 25.03 4.32
CA PRO A 615 34.25 24.70 5.63
C PRO A 615 32.72 24.85 5.61
N TRP A 616 32.04 24.18 6.54
CA TRP A 616 30.58 24.17 6.63
C TRP A 616 29.96 25.57 6.58
N PHE A 617 30.56 26.56 7.24
CA PHE A 617 30.10 27.95 7.23
C PHE A 617 29.87 28.51 5.81
N GLN A 618 30.79 28.27 4.88
CA GLN A 618 30.68 28.78 3.51
C GLN A 618 29.52 28.11 2.75
N ILE A 619 29.34 26.80 2.97
CA ILE A 619 28.27 26.02 2.36
C ILE A 619 26.92 26.49 2.89
N ALA A 620 26.76 26.56 4.21
CA ALA A 620 25.56 27.03 4.87
C ALA A 620 25.18 28.46 4.42
N GLN A 621 26.15 29.38 4.36
CA GLN A 621 25.90 30.75 3.93
C GLN A 621 25.43 30.83 2.48
N SER A 622 25.99 30.01 1.57
CA SER A 622 25.54 29.98 0.17
C SER A 622 24.11 29.46 0.04
N ILE A 623 23.77 28.38 0.76
CA ILE A 623 22.40 27.84 0.81
C ILE A 623 21.43 28.90 1.35
N ILE A 624 21.75 29.57 2.46
CA ILE A 624 20.90 30.63 3.05
C ILE A 624 20.63 31.74 2.05
N THR A 625 21.68 32.29 1.44
CA THR A 625 21.57 33.35 0.42
C THR A 625 20.66 32.92 -0.73
N LYS A 626 20.83 31.68 -1.21
CA LYS A 626 20.08 31.15 -2.35
C LYS A 626 18.63 30.82 -2.02
N ILE A 627 18.33 30.33 -0.81
CA ILE A 627 16.96 30.18 -0.31
C ILE A 627 16.29 31.55 -0.21
N ARG A 628 16.97 32.55 0.33
CA ARG A 628 16.41 33.90 0.52
C ARG A 628 16.13 34.65 -0.78
N SER A 629 16.73 34.25 -1.90
CA SER A 629 16.31 34.77 -3.21
C SER A 629 14.95 34.21 -3.69
N VAL A 630 14.39 33.21 -3.02
CA VAL A 630 13.15 32.52 -3.40
C VAL A 630 12.05 32.64 -2.33
N ASP A 631 12.42 32.53 -1.05
CA ASP A 631 11.53 32.60 0.13
C ASP A 631 12.18 33.40 1.27
N SER A 632 11.62 34.57 1.54
CA SER A 632 12.06 35.49 2.59
C SER A 632 11.36 35.31 3.94
N LYS A 633 10.42 34.35 4.06
CA LYS A 633 9.55 34.24 5.24
C LYS A 633 9.85 33.01 6.09
N THR A 634 10.04 31.85 5.46
CA THR A 634 10.16 30.58 6.18
C THR A 634 11.48 30.49 6.94
N PRO A 635 11.47 30.04 8.22
CA PRO A 635 12.70 29.82 8.98
C PRO A 635 13.67 28.87 8.27
N ILE A 636 14.98 29.14 8.39
CA ILE A 636 16.03 28.23 7.93
C ILE A 636 16.69 27.62 9.16
N MET A 637 16.71 26.30 9.22
CA MET A 637 17.33 25.54 10.29
C MET A 637 18.72 25.08 9.87
N VAL A 638 19.73 25.40 10.70
CA VAL A 638 21.15 25.21 10.40
C VAL A 638 21.80 24.30 11.44
N GLY A 639 22.16 23.09 11.03
CA GLY A 639 22.95 22.16 11.84
C GLY A 639 24.39 22.62 12.06
N GLY A 640 25.01 22.12 13.13
CA GLY A 640 26.43 22.34 13.45
C GLY A 640 27.37 21.34 12.79
N ASP A 641 28.66 21.66 12.77
CA ASP A 641 29.73 20.70 12.43
C ASP A 641 29.93 19.67 13.56
N SER A 642 30.80 18.68 13.36
CA SER A 642 31.03 17.56 14.30
C SER A 642 29.74 16.81 14.64
N TRP A 643 28.96 16.47 13.61
CA TRP A 643 27.68 15.78 13.71
C TRP A 643 26.64 16.59 14.50
N SER A 644 26.65 17.92 14.34
CA SER A 644 25.73 18.83 15.02
C SER A 644 25.72 18.69 16.55
N SER A 645 26.83 18.25 17.15
CA SER A 645 26.88 17.91 18.57
C SER A 645 26.67 19.12 19.47
N ALA A 646 25.63 19.07 20.33
CA ALA A 646 25.37 20.15 21.30
C ALA A 646 26.51 20.33 22.31
N GLU A 647 27.09 19.23 22.79
CA GLU A 647 28.17 19.25 23.79
C GLU A 647 29.43 19.94 23.24
N ARG A 648 29.74 19.69 21.97
CA ARG A 648 30.94 20.23 21.30
C ARG A 648 30.66 21.50 20.50
N TRP A 649 29.44 22.05 20.56
CA TRP A 649 29.01 23.20 19.77
C TRP A 649 29.97 24.40 19.85
N PRO A 650 30.44 24.83 21.05
CA PRO A 650 31.33 25.98 21.13
C PRO A 650 32.70 25.76 20.47
N LEU A 651 33.12 24.50 20.27
CA LEU A 651 34.41 24.18 19.67
C LEU A 651 34.33 24.15 18.14
N PHE A 652 33.27 23.56 17.60
CA PHE A 652 33.18 23.27 16.16
C PHE A 652 32.20 24.16 15.40
N SER A 653 31.33 24.89 16.09
CA SER A 653 30.22 25.63 15.46
C SER A 653 30.05 27.06 15.98
N ASP A 654 30.99 27.58 16.78
CA ASP A 654 30.92 28.96 17.28
C ASP A 654 30.90 30.00 16.15
N ASN A 655 31.55 29.70 15.02
CA ASN A 655 31.56 30.56 13.83
C ASN A 655 30.17 30.76 13.20
N LEU A 656 29.22 29.85 13.43
CA LEU A 656 27.89 29.91 12.81
C LEU A 656 27.04 31.10 13.30
N LYS A 657 27.36 31.71 14.44
CA LYS A 657 26.70 32.97 14.90
C LYS A 657 26.90 34.14 13.93
N ASN A 658 27.90 34.05 13.05
CA ASN A 658 28.22 35.08 12.07
C ASN A 658 27.54 34.86 10.71
N LEU A 659 26.67 33.85 10.57
CA LEU A 659 25.87 33.66 9.36
C LEU A 659 24.91 34.84 9.19
N VAL A 660 24.77 35.30 7.95
CA VAL A 660 23.91 36.43 7.61
C VAL A 660 22.65 35.92 6.94
N ASP A 661 21.51 36.15 7.59
CA ASP A 661 20.18 35.99 7.01
C ASP A 661 19.52 37.38 6.92
N PRO A 662 19.26 37.91 5.71
CA PRO A 662 18.52 39.16 5.53
C PRO A 662 17.14 39.20 6.20
N SER A 663 16.53 38.04 6.45
CA SER A 663 15.23 37.92 7.13
C SER A 663 15.36 37.75 8.65
N ASN A 664 16.57 37.64 9.19
CA ASN A 664 16.85 37.39 10.62
C ASN A 664 16.00 36.24 11.21
N ASN A 665 15.87 35.14 10.46
CA ASN A 665 14.98 34.03 10.80
C ASN A 665 15.69 32.67 10.70
N LEU A 666 16.90 32.62 11.26
CA LEU A 666 17.65 31.38 11.44
C LEU A 666 17.28 30.69 12.76
N ILE A 667 17.31 29.36 12.74
CA ILE A 667 17.21 28.48 13.92
C ILE A 667 18.44 27.57 13.88
N PHE A 668 19.22 27.52 14.95
CA PHE A 668 20.36 26.61 15.03
C PHE A 668 19.89 25.26 15.57
N GLU A 669 20.34 24.18 14.96
CA GLU A 669 19.91 22.82 15.28
C GLU A 669 21.09 22.04 15.85
N SER A 670 20.90 21.36 16.98
CA SER A 670 21.89 20.43 17.54
C SER A 670 21.29 19.04 17.80
N HIS A 671 22.14 18.01 17.88
CA HIS A 671 21.76 16.62 18.13
C HIS A 671 22.36 16.12 19.43
N ILE A 672 21.59 15.33 20.19
CA ILE A 672 21.94 14.91 21.55
C ILE A 672 21.49 13.46 21.81
N TYR A 673 22.46 12.57 21.93
CA TYR A 673 22.27 11.21 22.47
C TYR A 673 22.97 11.05 23.82
N PHE A 674 22.66 9.99 24.58
CA PHE A 674 23.09 9.83 25.98
C PHE A 674 24.08 8.68 26.20
N ASP A 675 24.41 7.91 25.16
CA ASP A 675 25.44 6.89 25.15
C ASP A 675 26.84 7.51 25.22
N LYS A 676 27.84 6.74 25.64
CA LYS A 676 29.17 7.25 26.00
C LYS A 676 29.86 8.00 24.87
N ASP A 677 29.70 7.54 23.63
CA ASP A 677 30.28 8.15 22.43
C ASP A 677 29.36 9.19 21.76
N ALA A 678 28.17 9.43 22.33
CA ALA A 678 27.14 10.35 21.86
C ALA A 678 26.64 10.06 20.42
N SER A 679 26.80 8.82 19.96
CA SER A 679 26.41 8.42 18.59
C SER A 679 24.94 8.04 18.45
N GLY A 680 24.24 7.78 19.54
CA GLY A 680 22.88 7.24 19.50
C GLY A 680 22.81 5.75 19.15
N ALA A 681 23.95 5.07 19.09
CA ALA A 681 24.02 3.63 18.82
C ALA A 681 23.65 2.80 20.06
N TYR A 682 23.92 3.32 21.27
CA TYR A 682 23.65 2.66 22.55
C TYR A 682 24.16 1.20 22.56
N LYS A 683 25.46 1.01 22.34
CA LYS A 683 26.04 -0.33 22.15
C LYS A 683 26.14 -1.14 23.44
N ARG A 684 26.00 -0.48 24.61
CA ARG A 684 26.20 -1.06 25.94
C ARG A 684 24.99 -0.82 26.84
N SER A 685 25.01 -1.45 28.02
CA SER A 685 24.00 -1.20 29.05
C SER A 685 24.11 0.21 29.63
N TYR A 686 23.04 0.68 30.30
CA TYR A 686 22.99 2.00 30.93
C TYR A 686 24.20 2.29 31.83
N ASP A 687 24.62 1.30 32.63
CA ASP A 687 25.75 1.43 33.56
C ASP A 687 27.10 1.46 32.83
N GLU A 688 27.26 0.68 31.76
CA GLU A 688 28.50 0.63 30.96
C GLU A 688 28.69 1.86 30.07
N GLU A 689 27.59 2.48 29.64
CA GLU A 689 27.61 3.78 28.97
C GLU A 689 27.98 4.91 29.95
N GLY A 690 27.84 4.69 31.26
CA GLY A 690 28.08 5.71 32.28
C GLY A 690 27.03 6.82 32.27
N THR A 691 25.84 6.53 31.74
CA THR A 691 24.73 7.49 31.70
C THR A 691 24.18 7.72 33.10
N THR A 692 23.75 8.95 33.37
CA THR A 692 23.10 9.35 34.62
C THR A 692 21.78 10.05 34.30
N PRO A 693 20.89 10.26 35.29
CA PRO A 693 19.67 11.03 35.09
C PRO A 693 19.90 12.47 34.58
N SER A 694 21.10 13.04 34.72
CA SER A 694 21.43 14.39 34.28
C SER A 694 22.27 14.45 32.99
N THR A 695 22.68 13.31 32.42
CA THR A 695 23.59 13.28 31.25
C THR A 695 23.07 14.09 30.07
N GLY A 696 21.77 14.00 29.76
CA GLY A 696 21.17 14.80 28.69
C GLY A 696 21.24 16.31 28.94
N ILE A 697 21.03 16.75 30.19
CA ILE A 697 21.15 18.16 30.59
C ILE A 697 22.59 18.64 30.40
N THR A 698 23.56 17.88 30.94
CA THR A 698 24.99 18.23 30.85
C THR A 698 25.44 18.38 29.40
N ARG A 699 24.95 17.53 28.48
CA ARG A 699 25.29 17.61 27.05
C ARG A 699 24.58 18.74 26.31
N ALA A 700 23.39 19.14 26.75
CA ALA A 700 22.66 20.26 26.16
C ALA A 700 23.23 21.63 26.58
N GLU A 701 23.75 21.72 27.79
CA GLU A 701 24.12 22.99 28.43
C GLU A 701 25.08 23.87 27.60
N PRO A 702 26.13 23.34 26.93
CA PRO A 702 27.02 24.17 26.11
C PRO A 702 26.29 24.88 24.96
N PHE A 703 25.41 24.16 24.26
CA PHE A 703 24.59 24.72 23.19
C PHE A 703 23.58 25.75 23.72
N VAL A 704 22.87 25.43 24.81
CA VAL A 704 21.91 26.36 25.43
C VAL A 704 22.59 27.66 25.88
N LYS A 705 23.76 27.58 26.52
CA LYS A 705 24.54 28.76 26.90
C LYS A 705 24.96 29.58 25.68
N TRP A 706 25.44 28.92 24.64
CA TRP A 706 25.84 29.58 23.40
C TRP A 706 24.67 30.34 22.75
N LEU A 707 23.48 29.73 22.68
CA LEU A 707 22.28 30.39 22.16
C LEU A 707 21.93 31.65 22.95
N LYS A 708 21.90 31.56 24.29
CA LYS A 708 21.58 32.70 25.17
C LYS A 708 22.60 33.83 25.04
N MET A 709 23.89 33.51 25.07
CA MET A 709 24.97 34.49 24.95
C MET A 709 24.89 35.29 23.65
N ASN A 710 24.48 34.63 22.56
CA ASN A 710 24.41 35.23 21.23
C ASN A 710 22.99 35.71 20.87
N LYS A 711 21.99 35.53 21.74
CA LYS A 711 20.56 35.86 21.50
C LYS A 711 19.99 35.18 20.26
N LEU A 712 20.33 33.90 20.07
CA LEU A 712 19.93 33.09 18.92
C LEU A 712 18.87 32.07 19.30
N ARG A 713 18.11 31.59 18.30
CA ARG A 713 17.09 30.55 18.47
C ARG A 713 17.69 29.16 18.26
N GLY A 714 17.27 28.20 19.07
CA GLY A 714 17.74 26.83 19.02
C GLY A 714 16.62 25.81 18.85
N PHE A 715 16.99 24.64 18.33
CA PHE A 715 16.16 23.44 18.25
C PHE A 715 17.05 22.20 18.46
N VAL A 716 16.52 21.15 19.08
CA VAL A 716 17.23 19.86 19.13
C VAL A 716 16.63 18.93 18.06
N GLY A 717 17.35 18.76 16.95
CA GLY A 717 16.92 18.00 15.77
C GLY A 717 16.72 16.52 16.03
N GLU A 718 17.57 15.96 16.89
CA GLU A 718 17.54 14.55 17.25
C GLU A 718 17.92 14.30 18.71
N TYR A 719 17.15 13.41 19.32
CA TYR A 719 17.46 12.74 20.59
C TYR A 719 16.63 11.46 20.64
N GLY A 720 17.14 10.42 21.29
CA GLY A 720 16.44 9.14 21.38
C GLY A 720 17.01 8.27 22.48
N VAL A 721 16.21 7.34 22.99
CA VAL A 721 16.65 6.39 24.02
C VAL A 721 16.14 4.97 23.77
N PRO A 722 16.89 3.94 24.19
CA PRO A 722 16.44 2.55 24.15
C PRO A 722 15.17 2.29 24.95
N ASP A 723 14.46 1.22 24.58
CA ASP A 723 13.26 0.70 25.26
C ASP A 723 13.59 -0.44 26.25
N ASP A 724 14.87 -0.70 26.52
CA ASP A 724 15.36 -1.89 27.23
C ASP A 724 15.62 -1.68 28.74
N ASP A 725 15.79 -0.43 29.19
CA ASP A 725 15.99 -0.08 30.60
C ASP A 725 15.21 1.20 30.97
N PRO A 726 14.32 1.17 31.99
CA PRO A 726 13.49 2.32 32.34
C PRO A 726 14.29 3.54 32.83
N ARG A 727 15.56 3.39 33.25
CA ARG A 727 16.41 4.51 33.66
C ARG A 727 16.69 5.48 32.51
N TRP A 728 16.73 4.99 31.28
CA TRP A 728 16.81 5.85 30.10
C TRP A 728 15.65 6.86 30.01
N LEU A 729 14.45 6.45 30.43
CA LEU A 729 13.26 7.29 30.41
C LEU A 729 13.36 8.43 31.43
N VAL A 730 14.04 8.21 32.56
CA VAL A 730 14.31 9.26 33.56
C VAL A 730 15.28 10.30 33.00
N THR A 731 16.35 9.86 32.34
CA THR A 731 17.28 10.77 31.65
C THR A 731 16.58 11.59 30.56
N LEU A 732 15.71 10.94 29.76
CA LEU A 732 14.91 11.60 28.73
C LEU A 732 13.96 12.66 29.33
N ASP A 733 13.23 12.33 30.40
CA ASP A 733 12.27 13.24 31.05
C ASP A 733 12.97 14.50 31.57
N ASN A 734 14.09 14.33 32.29
CA ASN A 734 14.89 15.43 32.82
C ASN A 734 15.44 16.33 31.70
N PHE A 735 15.91 15.72 30.61
CA PHE A 735 16.42 16.43 29.44
C PHE A 735 15.33 17.26 28.75
N LEU A 736 14.15 16.68 28.50
CA LEU A 736 13.03 17.38 27.87
C LEU A 736 12.52 18.54 28.73
N ASN A 737 12.44 18.34 30.05
CA ASN A 737 12.10 19.42 30.98
C ASN A 737 13.12 20.57 30.91
N TYR A 738 14.41 20.24 30.83
CA TYR A 738 15.46 21.24 30.66
C TYR A 738 15.30 22.02 29.35
N LEU A 739 15.11 21.34 28.20
CA LEU A 739 14.88 22.03 26.93
C LEU A 739 13.64 22.94 26.98
N LYS A 740 12.52 22.42 27.51
CA LYS A 740 11.26 23.15 27.68
C LYS A 740 11.46 24.46 28.43
N SER A 741 12.13 24.40 29.59
CA SER A 741 12.41 25.58 30.44
C SER A 741 13.39 26.60 29.80
N ASN A 742 14.07 26.21 28.73
CA ASN A 742 14.98 27.07 27.98
C ASN A 742 14.41 27.52 26.62
N CYS A 743 13.09 27.35 26.40
CA CYS A 743 12.41 27.72 25.16
C CYS A 743 12.97 27.02 23.91
N ILE A 744 13.50 25.81 24.07
CA ILE A 744 14.05 25.00 22.98
C ILE A 744 13.13 23.79 22.78
N GLY A 745 12.61 23.66 21.56
CA GLY A 745 11.86 22.48 21.14
C GLY A 745 12.79 21.37 20.65
N GLY A 746 12.22 20.25 20.21
CA GLY A 746 13.02 19.20 19.59
C GLY A 746 12.21 18.09 18.93
N ALA A 747 12.86 17.28 18.11
CA ALA A 747 12.27 16.12 17.44
C ALA A 747 12.93 14.81 17.92
N TYR A 748 12.11 13.89 18.43
CA TYR A 748 12.58 12.57 18.87
C TYR A 748 13.01 11.70 17.67
N TRP A 749 14.11 10.95 17.80
CA TRP A 749 14.59 9.97 16.84
C TRP A 749 14.23 8.53 17.28
N SER A 750 13.35 7.80 16.60
CA SER A 750 12.55 8.24 15.45
C SER A 750 11.19 7.52 15.34
N ALA A 751 10.32 8.07 14.51
CA ALA A 751 9.09 7.44 14.02
C ALA A 751 9.20 7.16 12.52
N GLY A 752 8.14 6.63 11.91
CA GLY A 752 8.11 6.24 10.51
C GLY A 752 8.09 4.72 10.30
N PRO A 753 7.73 4.24 9.10
CA PRO A 753 7.61 2.82 8.81
C PRO A 753 8.97 2.10 8.81
N TRP A 754 8.93 0.77 8.87
CA TRP A 754 10.08 -0.13 8.65
C TRP A 754 11.19 -0.12 9.71
N TRP A 755 10.91 0.39 10.93
CA TRP A 755 11.85 0.30 12.05
C TRP A 755 11.99 -1.09 12.70
N HIS A 756 11.03 -1.98 12.48
CA HIS A 756 11.02 -3.34 13.03
C HIS A 756 11.30 -3.40 14.55
N LYS A 757 12.47 -3.88 14.96
CA LYS A 757 12.89 -4.05 16.36
C LYS A 757 13.86 -2.96 16.83
N TYR A 758 13.97 -1.86 16.10
CA TYR A 758 14.86 -0.77 16.49
C TYR A 758 14.46 -0.20 17.85
N LYS A 759 15.36 -0.29 18.83
CA LYS A 759 15.08 0.01 20.24
C LYS A 759 14.70 1.48 20.51
N LEU A 760 15.15 2.40 19.65
CA LEU A 760 14.79 3.81 19.71
C LEU A 760 13.48 4.14 18.98
N ALA A 761 12.89 3.22 18.20
CA ALA A 761 11.67 3.55 17.45
C ALA A 761 10.47 3.77 18.39
N ILE A 762 9.65 4.79 18.10
CA ILE A 762 8.43 5.14 18.86
C ILE A 762 7.11 4.82 18.14
N GLU A 763 7.19 4.11 17.00
CA GLU A 763 6.00 3.56 16.35
C GLU A 763 5.31 2.51 17.24
N PRO A 764 3.97 2.51 17.33
CA PRO A 764 3.26 1.55 18.15
C PRO A 764 3.39 0.15 17.55
N VAL A 765 3.57 -0.84 18.41
CA VAL A 765 3.66 -2.25 18.01
C VAL A 765 2.34 -2.93 18.35
N ASN A 766 1.62 -3.42 17.33
CA ASN A 766 0.29 -4.01 17.49
C ASN A 766 -0.72 -3.08 18.19
N GLY A 767 -0.60 -1.75 17.95
CA GLY A 767 -1.45 -0.73 18.57
C GLY A 767 -1.08 -0.38 20.01
N ILE A 768 0.04 -0.91 20.53
CA ILE A 768 0.54 -0.62 21.87
C ILE A 768 1.65 0.44 21.77
N ASP A 769 1.52 1.49 22.57
CA ASP A 769 2.53 2.56 22.69
C ASP A 769 3.89 1.99 23.12
N ARG A 770 4.97 2.60 22.61
CA ARG A 770 6.35 2.28 23.02
C ARG A 770 6.67 2.94 24.38
N PRO A 771 7.60 2.39 25.19
CA PRO A 771 7.89 2.89 26.54
C PRO A 771 8.30 4.38 26.62
N GLN A 772 8.82 4.93 25.54
CA GLN A 772 9.21 6.35 25.46
C GLN A 772 8.01 7.29 25.32
N MET A 773 6.91 6.83 24.70
CA MET A 773 5.76 7.67 24.38
C MET A 773 5.12 8.35 25.62
N PRO A 774 4.92 7.67 26.77
CA PRO A 774 4.43 8.32 27.99
C PRO A 774 5.28 9.48 28.50
N VAL A 775 6.59 9.50 28.21
CA VAL A 775 7.46 10.64 28.54
C VAL A 775 7.25 11.76 27.54
N LEU A 776 7.23 11.44 26.24
CA LEU A 776 7.09 12.44 25.16
C LEU A 776 5.78 13.24 25.26
N VAL A 777 4.66 12.59 25.58
CA VAL A 777 3.35 13.28 25.64
C VAL A 777 3.23 14.30 26.77
N LYS A 778 4.15 14.31 27.74
CA LYS A 778 4.25 15.37 28.75
C LYS A 778 4.74 16.70 28.15
N TYR A 779 5.41 16.65 26.99
CA TYR A 779 6.05 17.78 26.34
C TYR A 779 5.49 17.96 24.93
N GLN A 780 4.56 18.89 24.76
CA GLN A 780 4.01 19.25 23.45
C GLN A 780 4.71 20.48 22.86
N THR A 781 5.04 21.45 23.72
CA THR A 781 5.76 22.67 23.37
C THR A 781 6.73 23.09 24.47
N ALA A 782 7.80 23.77 24.07
CA ALA A 782 8.66 24.50 24.99
C ALA A 782 7.92 25.67 25.64
N ASP A 783 8.52 26.26 26.68
CA ASP A 783 8.01 27.52 27.24
C ASP A 783 8.21 28.66 26.24
N SER A 784 7.58 29.80 26.49
CA SER A 784 7.71 31.02 25.68
C SER A 784 8.24 32.18 26.53
N GLY A 785 8.87 33.16 25.88
CA GLY A 785 9.35 34.37 26.57
C GLY A 785 10.63 34.21 27.40
N CYS A 786 11.39 33.13 27.22
CA CYS A 786 12.73 33.01 27.80
C CYS A 786 13.65 34.06 27.16
N LYS A 787 14.25 34.91 28.00
CA LYS A 787 15.15 35.99 27.58
C LYS A 787 16.60 35.53 27.48
#